data_AF-A0A9P1IVA5-F1
#
_entry.id   AF-A0A9P1IVA5-F1
#
_cell.length_a   1.000
_cell.length_b   1.000
_cell.length_c   1.000
_cell.angle_alpha   90.00
_cell.angle_beta   90.00
_cell.angle_gamma   90.00
#
_symmetry.space_group_name_H-M   'P 1'
#
loop_
_entity.id
_entity.type
_entity.pdbx_description
1 polymer ?
#
loop_
_entity_poly.entity_id
_entity_poly.type
_entity_poly.pdbx_seq_one_letter_code
_entity_poly.pdbx_strand_id
1 'polypeptide(L)'
;MSFSHPLVFYDVESDFALKLLSTLPTNTSSVISPLSISLALSLVHLGAKGLTKEQITQTILKGRTDAEFEEYFLTLGGAVRNSQNGVETQIANRIFANEGSNIKSNYLIDAQMKYSAGAEVLNFNDSETSAKKINDFVAANTGNNIKDLITADTLKDAFSLLVNAVYFKGEWQDKFEKIGTSPDNFHSSATSQRNIPFLHEFETHRDFAEDDIFRVLSLRYIDTSYTFAIFLPKQRFGLEESLKKLNGTRFQSLINSLGHQYLNISIPKFKIEKSLDLKDALEKVGITEIFKDSADISDFADNVHISSGVHKALIEVDEDGTTAAASSALKARLEMMIMAEPIQFTADHPFVFALLKNRKIGLHITSIFSIPCHIMALYCVIFKTPVKMESVKMTMLSLCIWTIILDLQITVLTAPFVMFPVVAGFPIGYLTFLGISTPVQTAFTVLVLIGCTTSVSCVLGNRYCRITLKESKYQQVYLYCFNISATVLILVYLLSDVPDQVFAIPMVYEKFPCISEEVRRRKVFVIHNNPALVGMCIGICVIFILSEYIYFLTATIFHLKFHFNPKIGLHITSIVSIPCHIMALYCVIFKTPVKMESVKMTMLSLCIWTIILDLQITVLSAPFVMFPVIAGFPIGYLTFLGISTPIQTGITVLALVGCTTSIGCLLGNRYCRITLKESKYQQVYLYCFNIITTTLILIYCLSGVPDQVFAVPLVYEQLPCVPDYVRNRAVFVIHSDAALVGICIGTCVLIMLIEYFYFLTATMYHLKYNFNPNLSKRTKSLQKSFFYSISLQILIPICIICVPWGYAVYSCLLKYYNQAFNNLLTMDIGLHGIISSLSLLFIHKPYRETIFCKKTKKVSELTSYAGSNMIFRKNNLISRHISISQK
;
A
#
# COMPACT_ATOMS: atom_id res chain seq x y z
N MET A 1 9.69 10.12 30.48
CA MET A 1 8.25 9.86 30.73
C MET A 1 7.56 10.04 29.40
N SER A 2 7.66 9.04 28.53
CA SER A 2 6.68 7.95 28.35
C SER A 2 5.32 8.49 27.90
N PHE A 3 5.20 8.75 26.61
CA PHE A 3 3.96 8.38 25.96
C PHE A 3 4.20 6.94 25.47
N SER A 4 3.22 6.06 25.56
CA SER A 4 3.09 4.68 25.06
C SER A 4 2.05 4.64 23.91
N HIS A 5 1.96 3.52 23.16
CA HIS A 5 1.13 3.35 21.95
C HIS A 5 -0.26 3.93 22.21
N PRO A 6 -1.01 4.44 21.20
CA PRO A 6 -2.44 4.50 21.41
C PRO A 6 -2.87 3.07 21.75
N LEU A 7 -3.21 2.85 23.02
CA LEU A 7 -3.58 1.55 23.52
C LEU A 7 -4.82 1.12 22.76
N VAL A 8 -4.69 0.14 21.88
CA VAL A 8 -5.80 -0.21 21.00
C VAL A 8 -6.74 -1.14 21.77
N PHE A 9 -7.79 -0.57 22.34
CA PHE A 9 -8.81 -1.26 23.14
C PHE A 9 -10.16 -1.37 22.41
N TYR A 10 -10.15 -1.55 21.09
CA TYR A 10 -11.37 -1.47 20.28
C TYR A 10 -12.48 -2.44 20.72
N ASP A 11 -12.14 -3.65 21.13
CA ASP A 11 -13.09 -4.63 21.64
C ASP A 11 -13.70 -4.23 22.99
N VAL A 12 -12.87 -3.72 23.90
CA VAL A 12 -13.31 -3.27 25.23
C VAL A 12 -14.15 -1.99 25.15
N GLU A 13 -13.75 -1.03 24.32
CA GLU A 13 -14.51 0.17 24.03
C GLU A 13 -15.84 -0.17 23.34
N SER A 14 -15.83 -1.12 22.39
CA SER A 14 -17.05 -1.62 21.74
C SER A 14 -17.98 -2.31 22.75
N ASP A 15 -17.44 -3.07 23.70
CA ASP A 15 -18.24 -3.67 24.78
C ASP A 15 -18.93 -2.59 25.64
N PHE A 16 -18.21 -1.53 26.01
CA PHE A 16 -18.79 -0.41 26.75
C PHE A 16 -19.89 0.29 25.94
N ALA A 17 -19.63 0.56 24.66
CA ALA A 17 -20.59 1.13 23.72
C ALA A 17 -21.86 0.30 23.61
N LEU A 18 -21.73 -1.02 23.46
CA LEU A 18 -22.85 -1.95 23.34
C LEU A 18 -23.62 -2.08 24.66
N LYS A 19 -22.94 -2.04 25.81
CA LYS A 19 -23.59 -1.98 27.12
C LYS A 19 -24.42 -0.71 27.28
N LEU A 20 -23.87 0.46 26.95
CA LEU A 20 -24.63 1.71 26.96
C LEU A 20 -25.83 1.64 26.02
N LEU A 21 -25.65 1.13 24.80
CA LEU A 21 -26.74 0.93 23.83
C LEU A 21 -27.84 0.04 24.40
N SER A 22 -27.48 -1.02 25.14
CA SER A 22 -28.44 -1.94 25.76
C SER A 22 -29.29 -1.32 26.88
N THR A 23 -28.88 -0.16 27.42
CA THR A 23 -29.70 0.58 28.39
C THR A 23 -30.83 1.37 27.73
N LEU A 24 -30.79 1.54 26.41
CA LEU A 24 -31.77 2.30 25.65
C LEU A 24 -32.96 1.42 25.25
N PRO A 25 -34.17 1.99 25.17
CA PRO A 25 -35.35 1.25 24.76
C PRO A 25 -35.31 0.90 23.25
N THR A 26 -35.50 -0.37 22.92
CA THR A 26 -35.45 -0.91 21.54
C THR A 26 -36.68 -0.56 20.69
N ASN A 27 -37.75 -0.05 21.30
CA ASN A 27 -38.99 0.32 20.62
C ASN A 27 -38.99 1.77 20.09
N THR A 28 -37.93 2.53 20.31
CA THR A 28 -37.79 3.92 19.83
C THR A 28 -36.45 4.15 19.14
N SER A 29 -36.43 5.03 18.15
CA SER A 29 -35.19 5.46 17.51
C SER A 29 -34.34 6.28 18.48
N SER A 30 -33.12 5.82 18.73
CA SER A 30 -32.18 6.44 19.67
C SER A 30 -30.81 6.58 19.04
N VAL A 31 -30.05 7.59 19.47
CA VAL A 31 -28.66 7.80 19.09
C VAL A 31 -27.87 8.19 20.34
N ILE A 32 -26.69 7.60 20.49
CA ILE A 32 -25.75 7.90 21.57
C ILE A 32 -24.33 7.93 21.00
N SER A 33 -23.44 8.65 21.66
CA SER A 33 -22.00 8.59 21.38
C SER A 33 -21.24 8.08 22.60
N PRO A 34 -20.98 6.77 22.67
CA PRO A 34 -20.17 6.17 23.74
C PRO A 34 -18.78 6.82 23.86
N LEU A 35 -18.18 7.19 22.73
CA LEU A 35 -16.92 7.91 22.66
C LEU A 35 -17.00 9.27 23.36
N SER A 36 -18.01 10.08 23.03
CA SER A 36 -18.21 11.39 23.64
C SER A 36 -18.44 11.29 25.15
N ILE A 37 -19.25 10.32 25.57
CA ILE A 37 -19.51 10.03 26.99
C ILE A 37 -18.22 9.61 27.70
N SER A 38 -17.39 8.78 27.07
CA SER A 38 -16.10 8.37 27.64
C SER A 38 -15.14 9.55 27.81
N LEU A 39 -15.12 10.50 26.85
CA LEU A 39 -14.36 11.74 26.96
C LEU A 39 -14.91 12.71 28.02
N ALA A 40 -16.21 12.64 28.34
CA ALA A 40 -16.77 13.40 29.46
C ALA A 40 -16.40 12.74 30.80
N LEU A 41 -16.44 11.41 30.87
CA LEU A 41 -16.01 10.64 32.04
C LEU A 41 -14.51 10.76 32.30
N SER A 42 -13.69 10.99 31.28
CA SER A 42 -12.26 11.25 31.47
C SER A 42 -11.99 12.57 32.21
N LEU A 43 -12.92 13.53 32.17
CA LEU A 43 -12.86 14.75 32.99
C LEU A 43 -13.11 14.42 34.46
N VAL A 44 -14.11 13.59 34.74
CA VAL A 44 -14.41 13.14 36.10
C VAL A 44 -13.25 12.30 36.64
N HIS A 45 -12.72 11.38 35.83
CA HIS A 45 -11.56 10.53 36.16
C HIS A 45 -10.32 11.35 36.53
N LEU A 46 -10.07 12.47 35.84
CA LEU A 46 -8.96 13.38 36.13
C LEU A 46 -9.03 13.99 37.55
N GLY A 47 -10.24 14.22 38.07
CA GLY A 47 -10.47 14.73 39.42
C GLY A 47 -10.66 13.63 40.49
N ALA A 48 -10.86 12.39 40.07
CA ALA A 48 -11.27 11.28 40.92
C ALA A 48 -10.10 10.55 41.59
N LYS A 49 -10.39 9.89 42.72
CA LYS A 49 -9.49 8.94 43.41
C LYS A 49 -10.25 7.70 43.89
N GLY A 50 -9.50 6.72 44.37
CA GLY A 50 -10.02 5.52 45.02
C GLY A 50 -11.08 4.78 44.19
N LEU A 51 -12.16 4.36 44.85
CA LEU A 51 -13.25 3.59 44.25
C LEU A 51 -13.94 4.35 43.11
N THR A 52 -14.08 5.68 43.25
CA THR A 52 -14.71 6.54 42.24
C THR A 52 -13.97 6.46 40.91
N LYS A 53 -12.63 6.56 40.96
CA LYS A 53 -11.78 6.44 39.79
C LYS A 53 -11.74 5.01 39.24
N GLU A 54 -11.63 4.02 40.13
CA GLU A 54 -11.59 2.61 39.79
C GLU A 54 -12.83 2.15 39.01
N GLN A 55 -14.04 2.56 39.42
CA GLN A 55 -15.27 2.20 38.71
C GLN A 55 -15.30 2.71 37.26
N ILE A 56 -14.82 3.94 37.02
CA ILE A 56 -14.73 4.51 35.66
C ILE A 56 -13.77 3.68 34.81
N THR A 57 -12.56 3.43 35.32
CA THR A 57 -11.52 2.70 34.60
C THR A 57 -11.91 1.24 34.36
N GLN A 58 -12.56 0.59 35.33
CA GLN A 58 -13.06 -0.77 35.25
C GLN A 58 -14.18 -0.91 34.21
N THR A 59 -15.08 0.06 34.14
CA THR A 59 -16.25 -0.04 33.26
C THR A 59 -15.90 0.24 31.80
N ILE A 60 -15.06 1.25 31.54
CA ILE A 60 -14.73 1.69 30.18
C ILE A 60 -13.61 0.84 29.57
N LEU A 61 -12.55 0.55 30.35
CA LEU A 61 -11.34 -0.13 29.85
C LEU A 61 -11.01 -1.46 30.57
N LYS A 62 -11.93 -2.03 31.38
CA LYS A 62 -11.72 -3.29 32.12
C LYS A 62 -10.51 -3.24 33.08
N GLY A 63 -10.29 -2.11 33.75
CA GLY A 63 -9.39 -2.04 34.91
C GLY A 63 -7.93 -1.75 34.57
N ARG A 64 -7.70 -1.07 33.44
CA ARG A 64 -6.38 -0.61 33.04
C ARG A 64 -5.80 0.38 34.04
N THR A 65 -4.52 0.67 33.92
CA THR A 65 -3.90 1.68 34.81
C THR A 65 -4.44 3.07 34.46
N ASP A 66 -4.46 3.98 35.44
CA ASP A 66 -4.90 5.36 35.21
C ASP A 66 -4.07 6.06 34.13
N ALA A 67 -2.77 5.80 34.09
CA ALA A 67 -1.88 6.36 33.08
C ALA A 67 -2.26 5.88 31.67
N GLU A 68 -2.60 4.60 31.51
CA GLU A 68 -3.10 4.03 30.25
C GLU A 68 -4.45 4.65 29.86
N PHE A 69 -5.35 4.83 30.82
CA PHE A 69 -6.66 5.46 30.59
C PHE A 69 -6.51 6.90 30.11
N GLU A 70 -5.71 7.71 30.82
CA GLU A 70 -5.47 9.11 30.46
C GLU A 70 -4.81 9.23 29.08
N GLU A 71 -3.75 8.46 28.82
CA GLU A 71 -3.06 8.46 27.53
C GLU A 71 -3.96 8.06 26.36
N TYR A 72 -4.83 7.08 26.58
CA TYR A 72 -5.78 6.63 25.58
C TYR A 72 -6.76 7.73 25.19
N PHE A 73 -7.44 8.35 26.16
CA PHE A 73 -8.43 9.40 25.89
C PHE A 73 -7.81 10.72 25.45
N LEU A 74 -6.57 11.02 25.86
CA LEU A 74 -5.74 12.07 25.30
C LEU A 74 -5.59 11.92 23.78
N THR A 75 -5.11 10.75 23.36
CA THR A 75 -4.82 10.48 21.95
C THR A 75 -6.09 10.41 21.12
N LEU A 76 -7.12 9.73 21.63
CA LEU A 76 -8.40 9.54 20.97
C LEU A 76 -9.14 10.87 20.80
N GLY A 77 -9.19 11.68 21.86
CA GLY A 77 -9.80 13.01 21.83
C GLY A 77 -9.11 13.93 20.81
N GLY A 78 -7.78 13.92 20.74
CA GLY A 78 -7.03 14.68 19.73
C GLY A 78 -7.29 14.19 18.30
N ALA A 79 -7.37 12.87 18.09
CA ALA A 79 -7.63 12.29 16.78
C ALA A 79 -9.03 12.62 16.27
N VAL A 80 -10.04 12.66 17.14
CA VAL A 80 -11.44 12.90 16.76
C VAL A 80 -11.68 14.39 16.45
N ARG A 81 -11.04 15.29 17.20
CA ARG A 81 -11.15 16.75 16.99
C ARG A 81 -10.42 17.24 15.74
N ASN A 82 -9.34 16.57 15.34
CA ASN A 82 -8.54 16.92 14.16
C ASN A 82 -8.99 16.16 12.90
N SER A 83 -10.29 16.02 12.65
CA SER A 83 -10.79 15.43 11.39
C SER A 83 -10.45 16.33 10.18
N GLN A 84 -10.20 15.72 9.02
CA GLN A 84 -9.80 16.41 7.79
C GLN A 84 -10.78 16.06 6.66
N ASN A 85 -10.67 16.71 5.51
CA ASN A 85 -11.31 16.28 4.24
C ASN A 85 -12.84 16.09 4.29
N GLY A 86 -13.59 17.08 4.78
CA GLY A 86 -15.05 17.10 4.70
C GLY A 86 -15.78 16.32 5.80
N VAL A 87 -15.05 15.83 6.82
CA VAL A 87 -15.62 15.34 8.08
C VAL A 87 -15.37 16.36 9.19
N GLU A 88 -16.42 16.67 9.94
CA GLU A 88 -16.43 17.59 11.07
C GLU A 88 -17.06 16.90 12.28
N THR A 89 -16.30 16.80 13.37
CA THR A 89 -16.81 16.29 14.64
C THR A 89 -16.71 17.37 15.71
N GLN A 90 -17.85 17.78 16.24
CA GLN A 90 -17.96 18.81 17.27
C GLN A 90 -18.41 18.16 18.58
N ILE A 91 -17.58 18.25 19.61
CA ILE A 91 -17.82 17.66 20.92
C ILE A 91 -17.73 18.77 21.97
N ALA A 92 -18.78 18.91 22.77
CA ALA A 92 -18.87 19.87 23.86
C ALA A 92 -18.92 19.13 25.21
N ASN A 93 -17.82 19.17 25.95
CA ASN A 93 -17.67 18.54 27.26
C ASN A 93 -17.34 19.59 28.32
N ARG A 94 -18.12 19.65 29.41
CA ARG A 94 -17.83 20.55 30.54
C ARG A 94 -18.49 20.03 31.83
N ILE A 95 -17.82 20.26 32.96
CA ILE A 95 -18.41 20.10 34.29
C ILE A 95 -18.83 21.49 34.78
N PHE A 96 -20.10 21.66 35.14
CA PHE A 96 -20.58 22.88 35.79
C PHE A 96 -20.78 22.60 37.28
N ALA A 97 -20.18 23.40 38.15
CA ALA A 97 -20.33 23.27 39.60
C ALA A 97 -21.11 24.45 40.17
N ASN A 98 -21.82 24.22 41.27
CA ASN A 98 -22.55 25.28 41.96
C ASN A 98 -21.60 26.22 42.71
N GLU A 99 -22.04 27.45 42.91
CA GLU A 99 -21.35 28.48 43.68
C GLU A 99 -21.00 27.98 45.09
N GLY A 100 -19.77 28.29 45.53
CA GLY A 100 -19.18 27.72 46.75
C GLY A 100 -18.20 26.56 46.49
N SER A 101 -18.20 25.99 45.28
CA SER A 101 -17.21 24.98 44.88
C SER A 101 -15.88 25.65 44.50
N ASN A 102 -14.81 25.37 45.25
CA ASN A 102 -13.47 25.86 44.94
C ASN A 102 -12.74 24.90 43.99
N ILE A 103 -12.92 25.09 42.67
CA ILE A 103 -12.27 24.25 41.65
C ILE A 103 -10.76 24.50 41.67
N LYS A 104 -9.97 23.45 41.83
CA LYS A 104 -8.51 23.52 41.91
C LYS A 104 -7.90 23.96 40.57
N SER A 105 -6.99 24.93 40.60
CA SER A 105 -6.37 25.48 39.38
C SER A 105 -5.59 24.43 38.58
N ASN A 106 -4.92 23.49 39.25
CA ASN A 106 -4.19 22.40 38.59
C ASN A 106 -5.13 21.51 37.76
N TYR A 107 -6.32 21.20 38.28
CA TYR A 107 -7.34 20.45 37.54
C TYR A 107 -7.75 21.18 36.26
N LEU A 108 -8.00 22.49 36.33
CA LEU A 108 -8.39 23.27 35.15
C LEU A 108 -7.29 23.30 34.07
N ILE A 109 -6.02 23.41 34.50
CA ILE A 109 -4.87 23.35 33.59
C ILE A 109 -4.81 21.97 32.91
N ASP A 110 -4.92 20.89 33.69
CA ASP A 110 -4.86 19.53 33.15
C ASP A 110 -6.06 19.20 32.25
N ALA A 111 -7.28 19.60 32.63
CA ALA A 111 -8.47 19.41 31.81
C ALA A 111 -8.35 20.11 30.45
N GLN A 112 -7.82 21.34 30.45
CA GLN A 112 -7.60 22.11 29.23
C GLN A 112 -6.46 21.51 28.38
N MET A 113 -5.32 21.17 28.98
CA MET A 113 -4.18 20.61 28.26
C MET A 113 -4.47 19.22 27.70
N LYS A 114 -5.14 18.37 28.49
CA LYS A 114 -5.39 16.98 28.14
C LYS A 114 -6.61 16.83 27.22
N TYR A 115 -7.73 17.41 27.62
CA TYR A 115 -9.02 17.12 26.97
C TYR A 115 -9.60 18.33 26.22
N SER A 116 -8.92 19.49 26.25
CA SER A 116 -9.44 20.82 25.82
C SER A 116 -10.89 21.04 26.21
N ALA A 117 -11.18 20.61 27.43
CA ALA A 117 -12.42 20.82 28.12
C ALA A 117 -12.10 21.62 29.39
N GLY A 118 -13.15 22.12 30.04
CA GLY A 118 -13.00 22.88 31.26
C GLY A 118 -14.05 22.54 32.29
N ALA A 119 -14.01 23.28 33.38
CA ALA A 119 -15.09 23.34 34.35
C ALA A 119 -15.39 24.80 34.67
N GLU A 120 -16.63 25.08 35.06
CA GLU A 120 -17.11 26.43 35.32
C GLU A 120 -18.01 26.43 36.56
N VAL A 121 -17.84 27.45 37.40
CA VAL A 121 -18.71 27.67 38.57
C VAL A 121 -19.85 28.60 38.16
N LEU A 122 -21.09 28.18 38.42
CA LEU A 122 -22.30 28.96 38.17
C LEU A 122 -23.16 29.02 39.44
N ASN A 123 -24.03 30.02 39.53
CA ASN A 123 -25.00 30.10 40.62
C ASN A 123 -26.27 29.33 40.23
N PHE A 124 -26.41 28.09 40.70
CA PHE A 124 -27.59 27.26 40.37
C PHE A 124 -28.88 27.72 41.07
N ASN A 125 -28.79 28.59 42.09
CA ASN A 125 -29.97 29.25 42.65
C ASN A 125 -30.61 30.23 41.65
N ASP A 126 -29.80 30.82 40.74
CA ASP A 126 -30.28 31.50 39.54
C ASP A 126 -30.36 30.51 38.37
N SER A 127 -31.27 29.54 38.50
CA SER A 127 -31.37 28.39 37.61
C SER A 127 -31.68 28.76 36.15
N GLU A 128 -32.42 29.84 35.89
CA GLU A 128 -32.73 30.28 34.52
C GLU A 128 -31.49 30.82 33.81
N THR A 129 -30.76 31.73 34.46
CA THR A 129 -29.53 32.30 33.89
C THR A 129 -28.46 31.23 33.71
N SER A 130 -28.33 30.31 34.69
CA SER A 130 -27.35 29.22 34.61
C SER A 130 -27.70 28.21 33.51
N ALA A 131 -28.97 27.81 33.37
CA ALA A 131 -29.40 26.93 32.27
C ALA A 131 -29.15 27.56 30.90
N LYS A 132 -29.43 28.87 30.77
CA LYS A 132 -29.14 29.62 29.54
C LYS A 132 -27.65 29.60 29.20
N LYS A 133 -26.76 29.88 30.16
CA LYS A 133 -25.30 29.82 29.95
C LYS A 133 -24.82 28.45 29.49
N ILE A 134 -25.36 27.38 30.08
CA ILE A 134 -25.02 26.00 29.69
C ILE A 134 -25.49 25.71 28.26
N ASN A 135 -26.71 26.11 27.90
CA ASN A 135 -27.25 25.95 26.55
C ASN A 135 -26.47 26.78 25.51
N ASP A 136 -26.08 28.01 25.85
CA ASP A 136 -25.26 28.87 24.99
C ASP A 136 -23.86 28.25 24.77
N PHE A 137 -23.25 27.67 25.80
CA PHE A 137 -22.00 26.92 25.69
C PHE A 137 -22.13 25.73 24.73
N VAL A 138 -23.20 24.93 24.85
CA VAL A 138 -23.44 23.78 23.97
C VAL A 138 -23.67 24.23 22.54
N ALA A 139 -24.48 25.27 22.32
CA ALA A 139 -24.75 25.80 20.99
C ALA A 139 -23.48 26.31 20.32
N ALA A 140 -22.64 27.08 21.04
CA ALA A 140 -21.39 27.61 20.52
C ALA A 140 -20.41 26.49 20.12
N ASN A 141 -20.29 25.43 20.93
CA ASN A 141 -19.36 24.32 20.68
C ASN A 141 -19.90 23.24 19.74
N THR A 142 -21.16 23.35 19.33
CA THR A 142 -21.80 22.44 18.35
C THR A 142 -22.26 23.19 17.09
N GLY A 143 -21.69 24.37 16.81
CA GLY A 143 -21.99 25.12 15.58
C GLY A 143 -23.47 25.50 15.46
N ASN A 144 -24.15 25.70 16.58
CA ASN A 144 -25.60 25.93 16.72
C ASN A 144 -26.51 24.75 16.30
N ASN A 145 -25.95 23.53 16.14
CA ASN A 145 -26.75 22.35 15.78
C ASN A 145 -27.49 21.76 16.98
N ILE A 146 -26.91 21.83 18.18
CA ILE A 146 -27.56 21.37 19.41
C ILE A 146 -27.91 22.58 20.28
N LYS A 147 -29.20 22.75 20.55
CA LYS A 147 -29.75 23.79 21.41
C LYS A 147 -30.58 23.17 22.52
N ASP A 148 -30.82 23.96 23.56
CA ASP A 148 -31.74 23.64 24.65
C ASP A 148 -31.49 22.24 25.22
N LEU A 149 -30.25 22.00 25.66
CA LEU A 149 -29.82 20.73 26.24
C LEU A 149 -30.52 20.47 27.58
N ILE A 150 -30.63 21.50 28.42
CA ILE A 150 -31.19 21.43 29.76
C ILE A 150 -32.23 22.53 30.02
N THR A 151 -33.03 22.34 31.07
CA THR A 151 -33.98 23.33 31.58
C THR A 151 -33.54 23.82 32.97
N ALA A 152 -34.15 24.89 33.47
CA ALA A 152 -33.89 25.40 34.83
C ALA A 152 -34.15 24.33 35.91
N ASP A 153 -35.14 23.46 35.70
CA ASP A 153 -35.45 22.36 36.63
C ASP A 153 -34.31 21.34 36.76
N THR A 154 -33.47 21.18 35.73
CA THR A 154 -32.30 20.28 35.75
C THR A 154 -31.24 20.69 36.78
N LEU A 155 -31.24 21.96 37.21
CA LEU A 155 -30.22 22.53 38.11
C LEU A 155 -30.65 22.60 39.58
N LYS A 156 -31.94 22.34 39.88
CA LYS A 156 -32.45 22.39 41.26
C LYS A 156 -31.72 21.37 42.14
N ASP A 157 -31.20 21.84 43.27
CA ASP A 157 -30.48 21.05 44.28
C ASP A 157 -29.21 20.33 43.78
N ALA A 158 -28.71 20.66 42.58
CA ALA A 158 -27.49 20.07 42.05
C ALA A 158 -26.22 20.71 42.66
N PHE A 159 -25.23 19.89 43.00
CA PHE A 159 -23.88 20.35 43.35
C PHE A 159 -23.01 20.53 42.11
N SER A 160 -23.13 19.61 41.15
CA SER A 160 -22.50 19.74 39.85
C SER A 160 -23.21 18.93 38.76
N LEU A 161 -23.00 19.33 37.50
CA LEU A 161 -23.63 18.76 36.31
C LEU A 161 -22.56 18.41 35.26
N LEU A 162 -22.55 17.16 34.79
CA LEU A 162 -21.72 16.71 33.67
C LEU A 162 -22.46 16.93 32.34
N VAL A 163 -21.95 17.84 31.51
CA VAL A 163 -22.54 18.18 30.21
C VAL A 163 -21.74 17.56 29.08
N ASN A 164 -22.43 16.80 28.22
CA ASN A 164 -21.85 16.18 27.03
C ASN A 164 -22.78 16.38 25.81
N ALA A 165 -22.29 17.00 24.75
CA ALA A 165 -23.02 17.08 23.48
C ALA A 165 -22.10 16.79 22.31
N VAL A 166 -22.64 16.13 21.28
CA VAL A 166 -21.87 15.74 20.10
C VAL A 166 -22.67 15.84 18.83
N TYR A 167 -22.03 16.44 17.83
CA TYR A 167 -22.52 16.56 16.48
C TYR A 167 -21.47 16.02 15.49
N PHE A 168 -21.91 15.18 14.57
CA PHE A 168 -21.07 14.62 13.53
C PHE A 168 -21.61 15.01 12.15
N LYS A 169 -20.69 15.46 11.30
CA LYS A 169 -20.96 15.78 9.90
C LYS A 169 -19.90 15.15 9.01
N GLY A 170 -20.31 14.57 7.90
CA GLY A 170 -19.40 13.94 6.94
C GLY A 170 -20.08 13.71 5.59
N GLU A 171 -19.35 13.87 4.50
CA GLU A 171 -19.86 13.60 3.15
C GLU A 171 -19.54 12.17 2.70
N TRP A 172 -20.48 11.49 2.04
CA TRP A 172 -20.25 10.16 1.48
C TRP A 172 -19.11 10.21 0.44
N GLN A 173 -18.27 9.18 0.44
CA GLN A 173 -17.30 8.97 -0.64
C GLN A 173 -18.03 8.77 -1.98
N ASP A 174 -19.08 7.94 -1.95
CA ASP A 174 -19.96 7.65 -3.06
C ASP A 174 -21.40 8.06 -2.65
N LYS A 175 -21.86 9.21 -3.15
CA LYS A 175 -23.16 9.80 -2.83
C LYS A 175 -24.31 9.04 -3.46
N PHE A 176 -25.48 9.08 -2.83
CA PHE A 176 -26.72 8.60 -3.45
C PHE A 176 -27.26 9.65 -4.43
N GLU A 177 -27.88 9.20 -5.51
CA GLU A 177 -28.53 10.13 -6.43
C GLU A 177 -29.90 10.55 -5.86
N LYS A 178 -30.16 11.86 -5.82
CA LYS A 178 -31.45 12.40 -5.34
C LYS A 178 -32.65 11.88 -6.12
N ILE A 179 -32.46 11.60 -7.42
CA ILE A 179 -33.51 11.02 -8.28
C ILE A 179 -33.83 9.56 -7.91
N GLY A 180 -32.89 8.86 -7.27
CA GLY A 180 -33.08 7.52 -6.76
C GLY A 180 -33.72 7.48 -5.37
N THR A 181 -34.10 8.63 -4.79
CA THR A 181 -34.80 8.66 -3.49
C THR A 181 -36.31 8.57 -3.70
N SER A 182 -36.93 7.51 -3.17
CA SER A 182 -38.38 7.29 -3.29
C SER A 182 -39.01 6.76 -1.99
N PRO A 183 -40.33 6.95 -1.77
CA PRO A 183 -41.02 6.40 -0.62
C PRO A 183 -41.04 4.86 -0.63
N ASP A 184 -40.75 4.22 0.50
CA ASP A 184 -40.85 2.76 0.71
C ASP A 184 -41.34 2.46 2.15
N ASN A 185 -41.77 1.22 2.38
CA ASN A 185 -42.34 0.79 3.66
C ASN A 185 -41.25 0.38 4.65
N PHE A 186 -41.26 1.01 5.83
CA PHE A 186 -40.49 0.60 6.99
C PHE A 186 -41.38 -0.09 8.02
N HIS A 187 -41.10 -1.34 8.33
CA HIS A 187 -41.85 -2.21 9.24
C HIS A 187 -41.33 -2.09 10.67
N SER A 188 -41.92 -1.21 11.48
CA SER A 188 -41.51 -1.02 12.89
C SER A 188 -41.86 -2.22 13.77
N SER A 189 -42.91 -2.98 13.41
CA SER A 189 -43.32 -4.22 14.08
C SER A 189 -44.22 -5.05 13.15
N ALA A 190 -44.63 -6.25 13.58
CA ALA A 190 -45.52 -7.11 12.80
C ALA A 190 -46.87 -6.45 12.44
N THR A 191 -47.31 -5.46 13.22
CA THR A 191 -48.61 -4.77 13.04
C THR A 191 -48.47 -3.29 12.65
N SER A 192 -47.25 -2.76 12.54
CA SER A 192 -47.02 -1.33 12.28
C SER A 192 -45.98 -1.14 11.17
N GLN A 193 -46.37 -0.41 10.13
CA GLN A 193 -45.50 0.04 9.05
C GLN A 193 -45.70 1.53 8.77
N ARG A 194 -44.66 2.19 8.27
CA ARG A 194 -44.70 3.60 7.86
C ARG A 194 -44.10 3.73 6.48
N ASN A 195 -44.72 4.56 5.64
CA ASN A 195 -44.15 4.90 4.34
C ASN A 195 -43.22 6.12 4.52
N ILE A 196 -41.93 5.94 4.28
CA ILE A 196 -40.89 6.96 4.48
C ILE A 196 -39.92 7.00 3.29
N PRO A 197 -39.17 8.09 3.08
CA PRO A 197 -38.20 8.15 1.98
C PRO A 197 -37.03 7.17 2.19
N PHE A 198 -36.69 6.41 1.16
CA PHE A 198 -35.52 5.53 1.08
C PHE A 198 -34.53 6.03 0.04
N LEU A 199 -33.25 5.90 0.36
CA LEU A 199 -32.12 6.08 -0.53
C LEU A 199 -31.89 4.77 -1.28
N HIS A 200 -31.99 4.78 -2.60
CA HIS A 200 -31.76 3.59 -3.43
C HIS A 200 -30.49 3.73 -4.27
N GLU A 201 -29.75 2.62 -4.39
CA GLU A 201 -28.64 2.48 -5.31
C GLU A 201 -28.63 1.06 -5.88
N PHE A 202 -28.68 0.93 -7.20
CA PHE A 202 -28.76 -0.36 -7.87
C PHE A 202 -27.44 -0.68 -8.57
N GLU A 203 -27.14 -1.98 -8.68
CA GLU A 203 -26.00 -2.50 -9.44
C GLU A 203 -24.66 -1.85 -9.06
N THR A 204 -24.43 -1.66 -7.75
CA THR A 204 -23.25 -0.96 -7.23
C THR A 204 -22.29 -1.90 -6.52
N HIS A 205 -21.11 -1.38 -6.16
CA HIS A 205 -20.16 -2.09 -5.31
C HIS A 205 -19.97 -1.34 -3.98
N ARG A 206 -20.20 -2.02 -2.86
CA ARG A 206 -20.01 -1.48 -1.50
C ARG A 206 -19.39 -2.53 -0.58
N ASP A 207 -18.89 -2.08 0.56
CA ASP A 207 -18.37 -2.99 1.59
C ASP A 207 -19.53 -3.68 2.29
N PHE A 208 -19.53 -5.00 2.25
CA PHE A 208 -20.57 -5.85 2.83
C PHE A 208 -19.98 -7.07 3.52
N ALA A 209 -20.62 -7.48 4.61
CA ALA A 209 -20.35 -8.72 5.32
C ALA A 209 -21.68 -9.26 5.88
N GLU A 210 -21.74 -10.56 6.13
CA GLU A 210 -22.84 -11.15 6.90
C GLU A 210 -22.36 -12.33 7.73
N ASP A 211 -23.08 -12.59 8.82
CA ASP A 211 -22.92 -13.79 9.65
C ASP A 211 -24.28 -14.48 9.84
N ASP A 212 -24.41 -15.37 10.84
CA ASP A 212 -25.67 -16.06 11.15
C ASP A 212 -26.81 -15.14 11.63
N ILE A 213 -26.53 -13.91 12.08
CA ILE A 213 -27.52 -13.00 12.68
C ILE A 213 -27.68 -11.70 11.87
N PHE A 214 -26.59 -11.11 11.40
CA PHE A 214 -26.58 -9.78 10.82
C PHE A 214 -26.14 -9.78 9.36
N ARG A 215 -26.71 -8.85 8.59
CA ARG A 215 -26.14 -8.30 7.36
C ARG A 215 -25.57 -6.93 7.67
N VAL A 216 -24.34 -6.68 7.26
CA VAL A 216 -23.63 -5.44 7.55
C VAL A 216 -23.25 -4.74 6.25
N LEU A 217 -23.79 -3.54 6.05
CA LEU A 217 -23.40 -2.63 4.97
C LEU A 217 -22.51 -1.54 5.54
N SER A 218 -21.39 -1.25 4.90
CA SER A 218 -20.48 -0.16 5.27
C SER A 218 -20.38 0.87 4.14
N LEU A 219 -20.68 2.13 4.49
CA LEU A 219 -20.62 3.29 3.61
C LEU A 219 -19.46 4.17 4.05
N ARG A 220 -18.53 4.46 3.14
CA ARG A 220 -17.33 5.26 3.44
C ARG A 220 -17.62 6.76 3.29
N TYR A 221 -16.98 7.58 4.11
CA TYR A 221 -16.94 9.03 3.93
C TYR A 221 -15.76 9.44 3.03
N ILE A 222 -15.75 10.69 2.55
CA ILE A 222 -14.61 11.28 1.80
C ILE A 222 -13.31 11.11 2.59
N ASP A 223 -13.34 11.42 3.90
CA ASP A 223 -12.31 10.94 4.81
C ASP A 223 -12.54 9.44 5.05
N THR A 224 -11.84 8.62 4.27
CA THR A 224 -11.91 7.15 4.34
C THR A 224 -11.50 6.56 5.69
N SER A 225 -10.98 7.37 6.62
CA SER A 225 -10.79 6.93 8.01
C SER A 225 -12.12 6.82 8.77
N TYR A 226 -13.21 7.41 8.27
CA TYR A 226 -14.55 7.29 8.81
C TYR A 226 -15.44 6.42 7.93
N THR A 227 -16.30 5.63 8.56
CA THR A 227 -17.29 4.78 7.90
C THR A 227 -18.61 4.77 8.68
N PHE A 228 -19.72 4.64 7.98
CA PHE A 228 -21.06 4.42 8.52
C PHE A 228 -21.46 2.98 8.25
N ALA A 229 -21.55 2.17 9.31
CA ALA A 229 -21.91 0.76 9.24
C ALA A 229 -23.34 0.55 9.71
N ILE A 230 -24.15 -0.19 8.93
CA ILE A 230 -25.51 -0.58 9.26
C ILE A 230 -25.53 -2.07 9.54
N PHE A 231 -25.90 -2.47 10.76
CA PHE A 231 -26.10 -3.84 11.20
C PHE A 231 -27.59 -4.16 11.16
N LEU A 232 -28.00 -4.83 10.09
CA LEU A 232 -29.38 -5.23 9.85
C LEU A 232 -29.60 -6.67 10.32
N PRO A 233 -30.47 -6.93 11.32
CA PRO A 233 -30.83 -8.29 11.69
C PRO A 233 -31.41 -9.05 10.49
N LYS A 234 -31.03 -10.33 10.32
CA LYS A 234 -31.64 -11.19 9.29
C LYS A 234 -33.11 -11.50 9.61
N GLN A 235 -33.47 -11.50 10.88
CA GLN A 235 -34.86 -11.64 11.34
C GLN A 235 -35.52 -10.27 11.50
N ARG A 236 -36.53 -9.98 10.66
CA ARG A 236 -37.20 -8.67 10.54
C ARG A 236 -37.63 -8.02 11.87
N PHE A 237 -38.02 -8.82 12.86
CA PHE A 237 -38.46 -8.34 14.18
C PHE A 237 -37.59 -8.86 15.34
N GLY A 238 -36.36 -9.29 15.05
CA GLY A 238 -35.45 -9.92 16.01
C GLY A 238 -34.40 -8.99 16.63
N LEU A 239 -34.56 -7.66 16.53
CA LEU A 239 -33.52 -6.70 16.94
C LEU A 239 -33.11 -6.88 18.42
N GLU A 240 -34.06 -7.03 19.33
CA GLU A 240 -33.76 -7.18 20.77
C GLU A 240 -32.96 -8.46 21.06
N GLU A 241 -33.36 -9.60 20.47
CA GLU A 241 -32.63 -10.86 20.61
C GLU A 241 -31.25 -10.82 19.93
N SER A 242 -31.16 -10.11 18.81
CA SER A 242 -29.91 -9.94 18.05
C SER A 242 -28.91 -9.07 18.83
N LEU A 243 -29.38 -8.01 19.48
CA LEU A 243 -28.56 -7.14 20.35
C LEU A 243 -27.98 -7.89 21.54
N LYS A 244 -28.75 -8.80 22.18
CA LYS A 244 -28.24 -9.66 23.26
C LYS A 244 -27.07 -10.56 22.84
N LYS A 245 -26.93 -10.82 21.53
CA LYS A 245 -25.87 -11.64 20.93
C LYS A 245 -24.75 -10.82 20.28
N LEU A 246 -24.87 -9.49 20.26
CA LEU A 246 -23.86 -8.57 19.73
C LEU A 246 -22.95 -8.10 20.88
N ASN A 247 -21.73 -8.63 20.93
CA ASN A 247 -20.67 -8.19 21.84
C ASN A 247 -19.51 -7.57 21.05
N GLY A 248 -18.54 -6.97 21.74
CA GLY A 248 -17.39 -6.31 21.11
C GLY A 248 -16.60 -7.23 20.18
N THR A 249 -16.42 -8.51 20.55
CA THR A 249 -15.74 -9.48 19.69
C THR A 249 -16.49 -9.72 18.38
N ARG A 250 -17.80 -9.96 18.43
CA ARG A 250 -18.64 -10.19 17.24
C ARG A 250 -18.74 -8.93 16.38
N PHE A 251 -18.91 -7.77 17.02
CA PHE A 251 -18.90 -6.47 16.36
C PHE A 251 -17.62 -6.28 15.55
N GLN A 252 -16.46 -6.45 16.19
CA GLN A 252 -15.15 -6.33 15.54
C GLN A 252 -14.95 -7.39 14.46
N SER A 253 -15.42 -8.62 14.66
CA SER A 253 -15.37 -9.68 13.64
C SER A 253 -16.14 -9.30 12.38
N LEU A 254 -17.36 -8.77 12.52
CA LEU A 254 -18.18 -8.31 11.40
C LEU A 254 -17.52 -7.15 10.64
N ILE A 255 -17.00 -6.15 11.37
CA ILE A 255 -16.30 -5.01 10.77
C ILE A 255 -15.02 -5.45 10.04
N ASN A 256 -14.26 -6.38 10.61
CA ASN A 256 -13.04 -6.91 9.97
C ASN A 256 -13.33 -7.84 8.78
N SER A 257 -14.57 -8.34 8.65
CA SER A 257 -15.00 -9.21 7.54
C SER A 257 -15.58 -8.45 6.35
N LEU A 258 -15.75 -7.13 6.46
CA LEU A 258 -16.23 -6.28 5.38
C LEU A 258 -15.32 -6.37 4.15
N GLY A 259 -15.92 -6.60 2.99
CA GLY A 259 -15.23 -6.58 1.70
C GLY A 259 -16.11 -6.05 0.58
N HIS A 260 -15.50 -5.61 -0.51
CA HIS A 260 -16.22 -5.08 -1.68
C HIS A 260 -17.08 -6.15 -2.36
N GLN A 261 -18.40 -5.95 -2.40
CA GLN A 261 -19.39 -6.85 -2.98
C GLN A 261 -20.34 -6.11 -3.93
N TYR A 262 -20.96 -6.84 -4.87
CA TYR A 262 -21.94 -6.31 -5.83
C TYR A 262 -23.36 -6.37 -5.26
N LEU A 263 -24.04 -5.22 -5.16
CA LEU A 263 -25.23 -5.02 -4.33
C LEU A 263 -26.29 -4.13 -5.00
N ASN A 264 -27.55 -4.36 -4.62
CA ASN A 264 -28.63 -3.38 -4.64
C ASN A 264 -28.91 -2.94 -3.19
N ILE A 265 -28.96 -1.64 -2.96
CA ILE A 265 -29.01 -1.03 -1.63
C ILE A 265 -30.27 -0.20 -1.52
N SER A 266 -30.97 -0.33 -0.39
CA SER A 266 -32.13 0.48 -0.03
C SER A 266 -32.11 0.74 1.47
N ILE A 267 -31.88 1.99 1.86
CA ILE A 267 -31.78 2.41 3.27
C ILE A 267 -32.66 3.63 3.55
N PRO A 268 -33.27 3.76 4.74
CA PRO A 268 -34.13 4.91 5.01
C PRO A 268 -33.31 6.20 5.12
N LYS A 269 -33.89 7.31 4.66
CA LYS A 269 -33.42 8.67 4.94
C LYS A 269 -34.01 9.12 6.27
N PHE A 270 -33.18 9.57 7.22
CA PHE A 270 -33.66 9.87 8.58
C PHE A 270 -32.84 10.92 9.31
N LYS A 271 -33.46 11.49 10.36
CA LYS A 271 -32.84 12.39 11.33
C LYS A 271 -33.25 11.96 12.74
N ILE A 272 -32.28 11.78 13.63
CA ILE A 272 -32.50 11.40 15.02
C ILE A 272 -31.76 12.38 15.92
N GLU A 273 -32.51 12.99 16.83
CA GLU A 273 -32.00 13.84 17.91
C GLU A 273 -32.49 13.28 19.24
N LYS A 274 -31.58 12.89 20.13
CA LYS A 274 -31.94 12.36 21.44
C LYS A 274 -31.04 12.84 22.57
N SER A 275 -31.70 13.11 23.69
CA SER A 275 -31.08 13.35 24.99
C SER A 275 -31.15 12.07 25.83
N LEU A 276 -30.10 11.83 26.61
CA LEU A 276 -29.94 10.70 27.52
C LEU A 276 -29.59 11.26 28.90
N ASP A 277 -30.30 10.79 29.93
CA ASP A 277 -29.89 10.95 31.32
C ASP A 277 -28.67 10.07 31.57
N LEU A 278 -27.52 10.69 31.78
CA LEU A 278 -26.27 9.96 31.99
C LEU A 278 -26.24 9.28 33.34
N LYS A 279 -26.91 9.80 34.38
CA LYS A 279 -26.89 9.18 35.70
C LYS A 279 -27.52 7.79 35.62
N ASP A 280 -28.74 7.73 35.13
CA ASP A 280 -29.48 6.46 34.99
C ASP A 280 -28.76 5.46 34.08
N ALA A 281 -28.16 5.93 32.98
CA ALA A 281 -27.44 5.06 32.06
C ALA A 281 -26.12 4.54 32.66
N LEU A 282 -25.37 5.39 33.36
CA LEU A 282 -24.06 5.07 33.93
C LEU A 282 -24.18 4.13 35.15
N GLU A 283 -25.20 4.33 35.99
CA GLU A 283 -25.48 3.43 37.11
C GLU A 283 -25.78 2.00 36.61
N LYS A 284 -26.56 1.87 35.53
CA LYS A 284 -26.88 0.56 34.91
C LYS A 284 -25.67 -0.18 34.34
N VAL A 285 -24.62 0.54 33.94
CA VAL A 285 -23.38 -0.06 33.41
C VAL A 285 -22.27 -0.21 34.47
N GLY A 286 -22.52 0.22 35.71
CA GLY A 286 -21.65 -0.04 36.87
C GLY A 286 -20.90 1.17 37.43
N ILE A 287 -21.12 2.37 36.92
CA ILE A 287 -20.53 3.62 37.44
C ILE A 287 -21.55 4.29 38.34
N THR A 288 -21.44 4.05 39.65
CA THR A 288 -22.42 4.51 40.65
C THR A 288 -21.81 5.49 41.66
N GLU A 289 -20.51 5.34 41.95
CA GLU A 289 -19.86 6.04 43.04
C GLU A 289 -19.72 7.54 42.77
N ILE A 290 -19.60 7.96 41.51
CA ILE A 290 -19.49 9.37 41.11
C ILE A 290 -20.70 10.22 41.53
N PHE A 291 -21.86 9.57 41.77
CA PHE A 291 -23.13 10.22 42.08
C PHE A 291 -23.48 10.25 43.58
N LYS A 292 -22.62 9.70 44.44
CA LYS A 292 -22.86 9.62 45.89
C LYS A 292 -22.05 10.67 46.64
N ASP A 293 -22.49 10.97 47.86
CA ASP A 293 -21.74 11.84 48.78
C ASP A 293 -20.36 11.26 49.17
N SER A 294 -20.17 9.95 49.02
CA SER A 294 -18.89 9.27 49.22
C SER A 294 -17.93 9.37 48.03
N ALA A 295 -18.31 10.03 46.93
CA ALA A 295 -17.46 10.22 45.77
C ALA A 295 -16.17 10.96 46.14
N ASP A 296 -15.02 10.38 45.83
CA ASP A 296 -13.74 11.06 45.97
C ASP A 296 -13.36 11.68 44.61
N ILE A 297 -13.80 12.91 44.40
CA ILE A 297 -13.32 13.80 43.33
C ILE A 297 -12.47 14.95 43.89
N SER A 298 -11.69 14.67 44.94
CA SER A 298 -10.93 15.68 45.67
C SER A 298 -9.89 16.42 44.85
N ASP A 299 -9.41 15.88 43.72
CA ASP A 299 -8.49 16.63 42.83
C ASP A 299 -9.23 17.69 41.99
N PHE A 300 -10.55 17.59 41.84
CA PHE A 300 -11.40 18.61 41.24
C PHE A 300 -11.74 19.73 42.24
N ALA A 301 -12.41 19.39 43.34
CA ALA A 301 -12.84 20.29 44.40
C ALA A 301 -13.12 19.50 45.68
N ASP A 302 -12.98 20.12 46.85
CA ASP A 302 -13.24 19.46 48.13
C ASP A 302 -14.77 19.40 48.42
N ASN A 303 -15.27 18.28 48.95
CA ASN A 303 -16.67 18.05 49.30
C ASN A 303 -17.68 18.23 48.16
N VAL A 304 -17.33 17.84 46.93
CA VAL A 304 -18.21 17.87 45.76
C VAL A 304 -18.38 16.46 45.19
N HIS A 305 -19.54 16.16 44.61
CA HIS A 305 -19.80 14.96 43.80
C HIS A 305 -20.55 15.36 42.50
N ILE A 306 -20.66 14.46 41.52
CA ILE A 306 -21.45 14.69 40.30
C ILE A 306 -22.93 14.44 40.62
N SER A 307 -23.79 15.46 40.60
CA SER A 307 -25.19 15.25 41.00
C SER A 307 -26.04 14.62 39.89
N SER A 308 -25.77 15.00 38.65
CA SER A 308 -26.42 14.47 37.44
C SER A 308 -25.54 14.67 36.20
N GLY A 309 -25.93 14.10 35.06
CA GLY A 309 -25.29 14.34 33.78
C GLY A 309 -26.25 14.21 32.61
N VAL A 310 -26.00 14.97 31.54
CA VAL A 310 -26.85 14.97 30.35
C VAL A 310 -26.00 14.77 29.11
N HIS A 311 -26.40 13.81 28.28
CA HIS A 311 -25.84 13.57 26.96
C HIS A 311 -26.86 13.90 25.87
N LYS A 312 -26.45 14.61 24.81
CA LYS A 312 -27.29 14.80 23.63
C LYS A 312 -26.50 14.57 22.35
N ALA A 313 -27.10 13.80 21.45
CA ALA A 313 -26.52 13.47 20.15
C ALA A 313 -27.53 13.72 19.03
N LEU A 314 -27.01 14.19 17.90
CA LEU A 314 -27.76 14.45 16.68
C LEU A 314 -27.06 13.76 15.50
N ILE A 315 -27.83 12.99 14.71
CA ILE A 315 -27.38 12.44 13.43
C ILE A 315 -28.47 12.60 12.38
N GLU A 316 -28.08 12.95 11.17
CA GLU A 316 -28.95 13.05 10.00
C GLU A 316 -28.26 12.33 8.84
N VAL A 317 -28.99 11.45 8.16
CA VAL A 317 -28.52 10.63 7.04
C VAL A 317 -29.31 11.03 5.80
N ASP A 318 -28.61 11.46 4.75
CA ASP A 318 -29.18 11.91 3.49
C ASP A 318 -28.37 11.43 2.27
N GLU A 319 -28.69 11.94 1.09
CA GLU A 319 -28.06 11.57 -0.17
C GLU A 319 -26.59 12.00 -0.26
N ASP A 320 -26.23 13.10 0.40
CA ASP A 320 -24.92 13.74 0.34
C ASP A 320 -23.95 13.20 1.40
N GLY A 321 -24.47 12.72 2.53
CA GLY A 321 -23.65 12.27 3.65
C GLY A 321 -24.43 12.02 4.92
N THR A 322 -23.74 12.23 6.03
CA THR A 322 -24.35 12.66 7.28
C THR A 322 -24.21 14.17 7.41
N THR A 323 -25.28 14.88 7.06
CA THR A 323 -25.52 16.34 7.02
C THR A 323 -24.51 17.24 6.29
N ALA A 324 -24.66 17.40 4.97
CA ALA A 324 -24.11 18.50 4.19
C ALA A 324 -25.19 19.12 3.28
N ALA A 325 -25.19 20.45 3.14
CA ALA A 325 -26.09 21.18 2.24
C ALA A 325 -25.41 21.41 0.87
N ALA A 326 -26.02 20.81 -0.15
CA ALA A 326 -25.97 21.07 -1.59
C ALA A 326 -24.62 21.42 -2.28
N SER A 327 -24.20 20.54 -3.21
CA SER A 327 -24.04 20.93 -4.62
C SER A 327 -24.07 19.70 -5.54
N SER A 328 -24.90 19.76 -6.57
CA SER A 328 -25.13 18.71 -7.55
C SER A 328 -24.07 18.74 -8.66
N ALA A 329 -23.35 17.63 -8.85
CA ALA A 329 -22.61 17.36 -10.08
C ALA A 329 -22.90 15.93 -10.55
N LEU A 330 -23.57 15.82 -11.70
CA LEU A 330 -23.86 14.56 -12.39
C LEU A 330 -22.54 13.90 -12.83
N LYS A 331 -22.25 12.67 -12.39
CA LYS A 331 -21.18 11.84 -12.97
C LYS A 331 -21.81 10.76 -13.84
N ALA A 332 -21.61 10.87 -15.15
CA ALA A 332 -21.93 9.79 -16.08
C ALA A 332 -21.02 8.58 -15.81
N ARG A 333 -21.62 7.42 -15.51
CA ARG A 333 -20.91 6.15 -15.29
C ARG A 333 -20.97 5.32 -16.58
N LEU A 334 -19.81 4.83 -17.02
CA LEU A 334 -19.68 3.85 -18.10
C LEU A 334 -19.93 2.45 -17.51
N GLU A 335 -21.04 1.81 -17.90
CA GLU A 335 -21.37 0.44 -17.48
C GLU A 335 -20.57 -0.59 -18.30
N MET A 336 -19.97 -1.56 -17.61
CA MET A 336 -19.50 -2.81 -18.21
C MET A 336 -20.49 -3.91 -17.84
N MET A 337 -20.83 -4.81 -18.78
CA MET A 337 -21.71 -5.96 -18.54
C MET A 337 -21.20 -6.84 -17.38
N ILE A 338 -21.89 -6.82 -16.24
CA ILE A 338 -21.68 -7.72 -15.11
C ILE A 338 -22.69 -8.88 -15.25
N MET A 339 -22.22 -10.12 -15.09
CA MET A 339 -23.01 -11.36 -15.29
C MET A 339 -23.48 -12.01 -13.97
N ALA A 340 -23.26 -11.39 -12.82
CA ALA A 340 -23.64 -11.91 -11.50
C ALA A 340 -24.89 -11.19 -10.97
N GLU A 341 -25.79 -11.90 -10.29
CA GLU A 341 -26.95 -11.27 -9.65
C GLU A 341 -26.52 -10.44 -8.42
N PRO A 342 -27.02 -9.21 -8.25
CA PRO A 342 -26.65 -8.35 -7.13
C PRO A 342 -27.27 -8.83 -5.82
N ILE A 343 -26.47 -8.79 -4.75
CA ILE A 343 -26.95 -9.06 -3.38
C ILE A 343 -27.94 -7.98 -2.97
N GLN A 344 -29.10 -8.35 -2.42
CA GLN A 344 -30.11 -7.40 -1.96
C GLN A 344 -29.87 -7.00 -0.49
N PHE A 345 -29.64 -5.70 -0.26
CA PHE A 345 -29.59 -5.10 1.08
C PHE A 345 -30.69 -4.05 1.24
N THR A 346 -31.77 -4.41 1.92
CA THR A 346 -32.91 -3.52 2.18
C THR A 346 -33.12 -3.37 3.68
N ALA A 347 -32.83 -2.20 4.22
CA ALA A 347 -33.00 -1.89 5.65
C ALA A 347 -34.44 -1.44 5.96
N ASP A 348 -35.41 -2.32 5.73
CA ASP A 348 -36.86 -2.07 5.85
C ASP A 348 -37.45 -2.32 7.26
N HIS A 349 -36.60 -2.56 8.26
CA HIS A 349 -37.01 -2.88 9.63
C HIS A 349 -35.92 -2.45 10.64
N PRO A 350 -36.18 -2.45 11.96
CA PRO A 350 -35.25 -1.92 12.97
C PRO A 350 -33.83 -2.50 12.87
N PHE A 351 -32.85 -1.61 12.80
CA PHE A 351 -31.42 -1.93 12.67
C PHE A 351 -30.57 -1.11 13.64
N VAL A 352 -29.31 -1.51 13.82
CA VAL A 352 -28.29 -0.73 14.53
C VAL A 352 -27.37 -0.07 13.52
N PHE A 353 -26.90 1.14 13.79
CA PHE A 353 -25.83 1.75 13.00
C PHE A 353 -24.67 2.17 13.90
N ALA A 354 -23.48 2.28 13.30
CA ALA A 354 -22.27 2.73 13.97
C ALA A 354 -21.46 3.65 13.06
N LEU A 355 -21.02 4.79 13.61
CA LEU A 355 -20.01 5.64 13.01
C LEU A 355 -18.64 5.19 13.53
N LEU A 356 -17.79 4.73 12.63
CA LEU A 356 -16.52 4.08 12.97
C LEU A 356 -15.35 4.84 12.38
N LYS A 357 -14.32 5.03 13.20
CA LYS A 357 -13.03 5.56 12.77
C LYS A 357 -12.01 4.43 12.61
N ASN A 358 -11.87 3.90 11.40
CA ASN A 358 -10.95 2.80 11.09
C ASN A 358 -9.67 3.31 10.42
N ARG A 359 -8.52 2.96 11.01
CA ARG A 359 -7.23 2.97 10.31
C ARG A 359 -6.88 1.54 9.93
N LYS A 360 -7.22 1.13 8.71
CA LYS A 360 -6.48 0.16 7.89
C LYS A 360 -7.18 0.01 6.54
N ILE A 361 -6.41 0.14 5.47
CA ILE A 361 -6.22 -0.89 4.42
C ILE A 361 -5.11 -0.36 3.50
N GLY A 362 -3.91 -0.95 3.64
CA GLY A 362 -2.77 -0.70 2.75
C GLY A 362 -1.96 -1.95 2.41
N LEU A 363 -2.28 -3.13 2.98
CA LEU A 363 -1.51 -4.35 2.74
C LEU A 363 -2.29 -5.57 2.22
N HIS A 364 -3.62 -5.56 2.24
CA HIS A 364 -4.42 -6.76 1.89
C HIS A 364 -4.90 -6.79 0.42
N ILE A 365 -4.82 -5.66 -0.30
CA ILE A 365 -5.33 -5.53 -1.68
C ILE A 365 -4.48 -6.35 -2.68
N THR A 366 -3.18 -6.50 -2.46
CA THR A 366 -2.29 -7.23 -3.37
C THR A 366 -2.59 -8.73 -3.45
N SER A 367 -3.04 -9.34 -2.34
CA SER A 367 -3.39 -10.77 -2.29
C SER A 367 -4.63 -11.09 -3.12
N ILE A 368 -5.61 -10.18 -3.17
CA ILE A 368 -6.85 -10.34 -3.94
C ILE A 368 -6.55 -10.43 -5.45
N PHE A 369 -5.52 -9.72 -5.92
CA PHE A 369 -5.08 -9.76 -7.32
C PHE A 369 -4.06 -10.86 -7.64
N SER A 370 -3.25 -11.32 -6.67
CA SER A 370 -2.23 -12.35 -6.92
C SER A 370 -2.81 -13.77 -6.94
N ILE A 371 -3.86 -14.05 -6.15
CA ILE A 371 -4.48 -15.38 -6.07
C ILE A 371 -4.99 -15.89 -7.44
N PRO A 372 -5.75 -15.12 -8.25
CA PRO A 372 -6.17 -15.56 -9.58
C PRO A 372 -4.99 -15.86 -10.52
N CYS A 373 -3.92 -15.06 -10.46
CA CYS A 373 -2.70 -15.26 -11.25
C CYS A 373 -1.99 -16.57 -10.87
N HIS A 374 -1.90 -16.86 -9.57
CA HIS A 374 -1.33 -18.10 -9.05
C HIS A 374 -2.14 -19.34 -9.44
N ILE A 375 -3.47 -19.27 -9.36
CA ILE A 375 -4.37 -20.34 -9.82
C ILE A 375 -4.18 -20.60 -11.33
N MET A 376 -4.12 -19.54 -12.14
CA MET A 376 -3.87 -19.64 -13.58
C MET A 376 -2.49 -20.25 -13.87
N ALA A 377 -1.44 -19.86 -13.13
CA ALA A 377 -0.10 -20.42 -13.26
C ALA A 377 -0.09 -21.93 -12.93
N LEU A 378 -0.75 -22.33 -11.83
CA LEU A 378 -0.88 -23.74 -11.45
C LEU A 378 -1.61 -24.54 -12.53
N TYR A 379 -2.72 -24.01 -13.05
CA TYR A 379 -3.47 -24.62 -14.14
C TYR A 379 -2.61 -24.80 -15.39
N CYS A 380 -1.83 -23.78 -15.76
CA CYS A 380 -0.95 -23.83 -16.93
C CYS A 380 0.15 -24.89 -16.76
N VAL A 381 0.78 -24.97 -15.59
CA VAL A 381 1.84 -25.95 -15.30
C VAL A 381 1.27 -27.38 -15.27
N ILE A 382 0.11 -27.59 -14.64
CA ILE A 382 -0.48 -28.93 -14.49
C ILE A 382 -1.06 -29.44 -15.81
N PHE A 383 -1.84 -28.61 -16.51
CA PHE A 383 -2.70 -29.05 -17.62
C PHE A 383 -2.26 -28.56 -19.00
N LYS A 384 -1.44 -27.50 -19.10
CA LYS A 384 -1.01 -26.94 -20.40
C LYS A 384 0.47 -27.13 -20.71
N THR A 385 1.26 -27.73 -19.81
CA THR A 385 2.67 -28.06 -20.08
C THR A 385 2.77 -29.08 -21.22
N PRO A 386 3.45 -28.74 -22.34
CA PRO A 386 3.63 -29.68 -23.45
C PRO A 386 4.46 -30.90 -23.04
N VAL A 387 4.20 -32.06 -23.65
CA VAL A 387 4.94 -33.33 -23.41
C VAL A 387 6.46 -33.16 -23.54
N LYS A 388 6.93 -32.29 -24.45
CA LYS A 388 8.35 -31.98 -24.65
C LYS A 388 9.03 -31.28 -23.44
N MET A 389 8.25 -30.75 -22.50
CA MET A 389 8.69 -30.05 -21.29
C MET A 389 8.39 -30.83 -19.99
N GLU A 390 7.97 -32.09 -20.11
CA GLU A 390 7.55 -32.92 -18.97
C GLU A 390 8.64 -33.06 -17.89
N SER A 391 9.91 -33.10 -18.29
CA SER A 391 11.04 -33.19 -17.36
C SER A 391 11.21 -32.00 -16.42
N VAL A 392 10.64 -30.83 -16.75
CA VAL A 392 10.73 -29.59 -15.95
C VAL A 392 9.42 -29.31 -15.21
N LYS A 393 8.35 -30.06 -15.51
CA LYS A 393 7.00 -29.87 -14.97
C LYS A 393 6.98 -29.89 -13.44
N MET A 394 7.62 -30.88 -12.81
CA MET A 394 7.64 -31.00 -11.35
C MET A 394 8.44 -29.88 -10.68
N THR A 395 9.55 -29.45 -11.28
CA THR A 395 10.35 -28.33 -10.75
C THR A 395 9.61 -26.99 -10.89
N MET A 396 8.86 -26.78 -11.98
CA MET A 396 8.01 -25.59 -12.13
C MET A 396 6.82 -25.61 -11.17
N LEU A 397 6.22 -26.78 -10.93
CA LEU A 397 5.14 -26.93 -9.97
C LEU A 397 5.61 -26.61 -8.55
N SER A 398 6.78 -27.12 -8.15
CA SER A 398 7.41 -26.78 -6.86
C SER A 398 7.61 -25.27 -6.73
N LEU A 399 8.16 -24.63 -7.77
CA LEU A 399 8.37 -23.19 -7.76
C LEU A 399 7.06 -22.42 -7.59
N CYS A 400 6.01 -22.76 -8.34
CA CYS A 400 4.69 -22.13 -8.23
C CYS A 400 4.10 -22.27 -6.82
N ILE A 401 4.19 -23.45 -6.21
CA ILE A 401 3.67 -23.70 -4.86
C ILE A 401 4.42 -22.83 -3.84
N TRP A 402 5.75 -22.81 -3.89
CA TRP A 402 6.54 -22.00 -2.95
C TRP A 402 6.33 -20.50 -3.14
N THR A 403 6.14 -20.01 -4.37
CA THR A 403 5.80 -18.59 -4.60
C THR A 403 4.43 -18.21 -4.07
N ILE A 404 3.45 -19.13 -4.13
CA ILE A 404 2.13 -18.92 -3.51
C ILE A 404 2.25 -18.80 -2.01
N ILE A 405 2.99 -19.74 -1.40
CA ILE A 405 3.23 -19.75 0.05
C ILE A 405 3.96 -18.48 0.47
N LEU A 406 4.96 -18.03 -0.30
CA LEU A 406 5.70 -16.79 -0.03
C LEU A 406 4.81 -15.55 -0.10
N ASP A 407 3.96 -15.44 -1.12
CA ASP A 407 3.01 -14.34 -1.24
C ASP A 407 2.08 -14.31 -0.02
N LEU A 408 1.40 -15.42 0.27
CA LEU A 408 0.52 -15.55 1.45
C LEU A 408 1.27 -15.24 2.75
N GLN A 409 2.53 -15.68 2.85
CA GLN A 409 3.37 -15.45 4.01
C GLN A 409 3.65 -13.97 4.23
N ILE A 410 4.01 -13.24 3.17
CA ILE A 410 4.41 -11.83 3.22
C ILE A 410 3.20 -10.89 3.24
N THR A 411 2.06 -11.27 2.67
CA THR A 411 0.91 -10.35 2.55
C THR A 411 -0.20 -10.62 3.57
N VAL A 412 -0.35 -11.85 4.05
CA VAL A 412 -1.46 -12.25 4.93
C VAL A 412 -0.96 -12.80 6.27
N LEU A 413 -0.07 -13.80 6.25
CA LEU A 413 0.24 -14.58 7.45
C LEU A 413 1.18 -13.84 8.41
N THR A 414 2.38 -13.46 7.96
CA THR A 414 3.34 -12.75 8.82
C THR A 414 3.31 -11.25 8.61
N ALA A 415 3.06 -10.79 7.37
CA ALA A 415 3.14 -9.38 6.98
C ALA A 415 4.29 -8.67 7.71
N PRO A 416 5.55 -9.05 7.43
CA PRO A 416 6.66 -8.66 8.28
C PRO A 416 6.94 -7.16 8.11
N PHE A 417 6.83 -6.41 9.20
CA PHE A 417 7.39 -5.07 9.27
C PHE A 417 8.88 -5.20 9.60
N VAL A 418 9.74 -4.88 8.64
CA VAL A 418 11.19 -5.03 8.79
C VAL A 418 11.84 -3.65 8.76
N MET A 419 12.64 -3.37 9.79
CA MET A 419 13.54 -2.23 9.85
C MET A 419 14.87 -2.65 9.25
N PHE A 420 15.46 -1.78 8.43
CA PHE A 420 16.78 -2.01 7.81
C PHE A 420 17.68 -0.81 8.05
N PRO A 421 18.94 -1.03 8.51
CA PRO A 421 19.80 -2.17 8.18
C PRO A 421 19.93 -3.19 9.32
N VAL A 422 19.52 -2.83 10.53
CA VAL A 422 19.53 -3.73 11.68
C VAL A 422 18.40 -4.67 11.39
N VAL A 423 18.70 -5.93 11.07
CA VAL A 423 17.69 -6.91 10.67
C VAL A 423 16.81 -7.14 11.89
N ALA A 424 15.79 -6.32 12.01
CA ALA A 424 14.96 -6.19 13.18
C ALA A 424 13.56 -5.83 12.73
N GLY A 425 12.56 -6.23 13.47
CA GLY A 425 11.19 -6.00 13.03
C GLY A 425 10.18 -6.71 13.88
N PHE A 426 8.95 -6.69 13.41
CA PHE A 426 7.85 -7.41 14.01
C PHE A 426 6.81 -7.77 12.95
N PRO A 427 6.15 -8.92 13.06
CA PRO A 427 5.07 -9.30 12.16
C PRO A 427 3.78 -8.55 12.50
N ILE A 428 3.06 -8.10 11.46
CA ILE A 428 1.72 -7.48 11.59
C ILE A 428 0.59 -8.33 10.99
N GLY A 429 0.91 -9.54 10.53
CA GLY A 429 -0.02 -10.44 9.85
C GLY A 429 -0.88 -11.29 10.79
N TYR A 430 -1.69 -12.16 10.19
CA TYR A 430 -2.67 -13.00 10.88
C TYR A 430 -2.05 -13.94 11.93
N LEU A 431 -0.82 -14.42 11.74
CA LEU A 431 -0.15 -15.27 12.73
C LEU A 431 0.14 -14.51 14.04
N THR A 432 0.32 -13.19 13.99
CA THR A 432 0.42 -12.34 15.19
C THR A 432 -0.91 -12.25 15.93
N PHE A 433 -2.02 -12.22 15.19
CA PHE A 433 -3.38 -12.25 15.78
C PHE A 433 -3.66 -13.58 16.49
N LEU A 434 -3.13 -14.69 15.97
CA LEU A 434 -3.19 -16.00 16.60
C LEU A 434 -2.20 -16.18 17.79
N GLY A 435 -1.47 -15.13 18.18
CA GLY A 435 -0.54 -15.16 19.32
C GLY A 435 0.77 -15.89 19.06
N ILE A 436 1.12 -16.18 17.79
CA ILE A 436 2.39 -16.85 17.45
C ILE A 436 3.54 -15.88 17.67
N SER A 437 4.60 -16.33 18.35
CA SER A 437 5.73 -15.46 18.72
C SER A 437 6.53 -14.98 17.50
N THR A 438 7.07 -13.77 17.58
CA THR A 438 7.91 -13.17 16.52
C THR A 438 9.04 -14.09 16.05
N PRO A 439 9.83 -14.76 16.93
CA PRO A 439 10.89 -15.65 16.49
C PRO A 439 10.39 -16.84 15.65
N VAL A 440 9.24 -17.42 16.01
CA VAL A 440 8.63 -18.53 15.27
C VAL A 440 8.13 -18.06 13.90
N GLN A 441 7.50 -16.89 13.85
CA GLN A 441 7.07 -16.30 12.58
C GLN A 441 8.25 -15.95 11.68
N THR A 442 9.33 -15.41 12.24
CA THR A 442 10.59 -15.15 11.54
C THR A 442 11.18 -16.44 10.98
N ALA A 443 11.28 -17.51 11.79
CA ALA A 443 11.77 -18.82 11.34
C ALA A 443 10.91 -19.38 10.20
N PHE A 444 9.58 -19.25 10.30
CA PHE A 444 8.66 -19.70 9.26
C PHE A 444 8.85 -18.90 7.96
N THR A 445 8.99 -17.58 8.01
CA THR A 445 9.28 -16.75 6.82
C THR A 445 10.61 -17.10 6.19
N VAL A 446 11.64 -17.38 6.99
CA VAL A 446 12.94 -17.84 6.47
C VAL A 446 12.80 -19.22 5.81
N LEU A 447 12.08 -20.18 6.40
CA LEU A 447 11.81 -21.48 5.79
C LEU A 447 11.10 -21.37 4.44
N VAL A 448 10.14 -20.45 4.32
CA VAL A 448 9.43 -20.22 3.04
C VAL A 448 10.37 -19.63 1.99
N LEU A 449 11.21 -18.66 2.36
CA LEU A 449 12.25 -18.13 1.47
C LEU A 449 13.23 -19.23 1.01
N ILE A 450 13.58 -20.17 1.90
CA ILE A 450 14.41 -21.34 1.59
C ILE A 450 13.74 -22.28 0.58
N GLY A 451 12.45 -22.54 0.75
CA GLY A 451 11.67 -23.36 -0.18
C GLY A 451 11.61 -22.75 -1.59
N CYS A 452 11.44 -21.42 -1.66
CA CYS A 452 11.50 -20.66 -2.91
C CYS A 452 12.87 -20.76 -3.58
N THR A 453 13.95 -20.47 -2.85
CA THR A 453 15.32 -20.47 -3.41
C THR A 453 15.72 -21.86 -3.88
N THR A 454 15.41 -22.90 -3.10
CA THR A 454 15.66 -24.29 -3.49
C THR A 454 14.91 -24.64 -4.77
N SER A 455 13.64 -24.27 -4.88
CA SER A 455 12.83 -24.53 -6.08
C SER A 455 13.35 -23.83 -7.34
N VAL A 456 13.83 -22.58 -7.21
CA VAL A 456 14.47 -21.85 -8.32
C VAL A 456 15.75 -22.57 -8.77
N SER A 457 16.62 -22.96 -7.85
CA SER A 457 17.84 -23.70 -8.15
C SER A 457 17.56 -25.03 -8.84
N CYS A 458 16.49 -25.72 -8.47
CA CYS A 458 16.09 -26.97 -9.12
C CYS A 458 15.64 -26.77 -10.58
N VAL A 459 14.84 -25.74 -10.86
CA VAL A 459 14.42 -25.41 -12.23
C VAL A 459 15.63 -25.11 -13.11
N LEU A 460 16.59 -24.34 -12.58
CA LEU A 460 17.79 -23.93 -13.31
C LEU A 460 18.81 -25.07 -13.47
N GLY A 461 19.07 -25.85 -12.42
CA GLY A 461 20.00 -26.99 -12.45
C GLY A 461 19.53 -28.11 -13.39
N ASN A 462 18.23 -28.38 -13.43
CA ASN A 462 17.64 -29.33 -14.38
C ASN A 462 17.86 -28.88 -15.85
N ARG A 463 17.78 -27.56 -16.10
CA ARG A 463 18.07 -26.97 -17.41
C ARG A 463 19.55 -27.05 -17.76
N TYR A 464 20.45 -26.80 -16.82
CA TYR A 464 21.91 -26.91 -17.04
C TYR A 464 22.35 -28.33 -17.37
N CYS A 465 21.93 -29.33 -16.59
CA CYS A 465 22.30 -30.75 -16.81
C CYS A 465 21.89 -31.26 -18.20
N ARG A 466 20.74 -30.79 -18.71
CA ARG A 466 20.29 -31.10 -20.08
C ARG A 466 21.12 -30.42 -21.17
N ILE A 467 21.58 -29.19 -20.94
CA ILE A 467 22.43 -28.47 -21.89
C ILE A 467 23.82 -29.12 -21.96
N THR A 468 24.32 -29.67 -20.86
CA THR A 468 25.65 -30.28 -20.76
C THR A 468 25.68 -31.79 -21.02
N LEU A 469 24.53 -32.43 -21.27
CA LEU A 469 24.41 -33.88 -21.59
C LEU A 469 25.05 -34.81 -20.54
N LYS A 470 25.15 -34.37 -19.28
CA LYS A 470 25.59 -35.21 -18.15
C LYS A 470 24.35 -35.65 -17.37
N GLU A 471 23.73 -36.76 -17.80
CA GLU A 471 22.59 -37.34 -17.07
C GLU A 471 23.07 -38.29 -15.98
N SER A 472 23.02 -37.83 -14.74
CA SER A 472 23.07 -38.69 -13.56
C SER A 472 22.02 -38.22 -12.56
N LYS A 473 21.02 -39.06 -12.28
CA LYS A 473 20.02 -38.81 -11.21
C LYS A 473 20.70 -38.55 -9.86
N TYR A 474 21.87 -39.15 -9.64
CA TYR A 474 22.68 -38.95 -8.44
C TYR A 474 23.24 -37.53 -8.34
N GLN A 475 23.61 -36.87 -9.45
CA GLN A 475 24.04 -35.48 -9.43
C GLN A 475 22.89 -34.53 -9.07
N GLN A 476 21.66 -34.80 -9.52
CA GLN A 476 20.50 -34.01 -9.12
C GLN A 476 20.19 -34.16 -7.63
N VAL A 477 20.17 -35.39 -7.10
CA VAL A 477 19.95 -35.64 -5.67
C VAL A 477 21.07 -35.03 -4.81
N TYR A 478 22.33 -35.15 -5.25
CA TYR A 478 23.46 -34.50 -4.60
C TYR A 478 23.29 -32.97 -4.57
N LEU A 479 22.88 -32.34 -5.68
CA LEU A 479 22.62 -30.90 -5.73
C LEU A 479 21.45 -30.49 -4.79
N TYR A 480 20.42 -31.34 -4.68
CA TYR A 480 19.32 -31.15 -3.72
C TYR A 480 19.82 -31.19 -2.28
N CYS A 481 20.55 -32.26 -1.90
CA CYS A 481 21.08 -32.42 -0.56
C CYS A 481 22.11 -31.34 -0.21
N PHE A 482 22.94 -30.94 -1.17
CA PHE A 482 23.95 -29.89 -0.99
C PHE A 482 23.31 -28.52 -0.76
N ASN A 483 22.31 -28.13 -1.57
CA ASN A 483 21.60 -26.87 -1.39
C ASN A 483 20.82 -26.84 -0.06
N ILE A 484 20.14 -27.93 0.31
CA ILE A 484 19.46 -28.04 1.60
C ILE A 484 20.47 -27.93 2.76
N SER A 485 21.62 -28.62 2.67
CA SER A 485 22.64 -28.61 3.72
C SER A 485 23.32 -27.26 3.89
N ALA A 486 23.71 -26.60 2.79
CA ALA A 486 24.27 -25.25 2.81
C ALA A 486 23.27 -24.25 3.42
N THR A 487 21.99 -24.44 3.14
CA THR A 487 20.91 -23.56 3.62
C THR A 487 20.59 -23.77 5.10
N VAL A 488 20.57 -25.03 5.56
CA VAL A 488 20.40 -25.36 6.99
C VAL A 488 21.58 -24.82 7.80
N LEU A 489 22.82 -24.94 7.30
CA LEU A 489 24.01 -24.42 7.98
C LEU A 489 23.93 -22.90 8.22
N ILE A 490 23.35 -22.18 7.27
CA ILE A 490 23.19 -20.73 7.37
C ILE A 490 22.01 -20.36 8.26
N LEU A 491 20.90 -21.10 8.19
CA LEU A 491 19.80 -20.90 9.14
C LEU A 491 20.28 -21.08 10.57
N VAL A 492 21.07 -22.14 10.82
CA VAL A 492 21.71 -22.40 12.11
C VAL A 492 22.63 -21.24 12.49
N TYR A 493 23.46 -20.75 11.56
CA TYR A 493 24.38 -19.63 11.83
C TYR A 493 23.65 -18.30 12.14
N LEU A 494 22.65 -17.94 11.33
CA LEU A 494 21.81 -16.73 11.53
C LEU A 494 21.01 -16.77 12.83
N LEU A 495 20.60 -17.96 13.28
CA LEU A 495 19.86 -18.15 14.53
C LEU A 495 20.79 -18.37 15.74
N SER A 496 22.05 -18.76 15.53
CA SER A 496 23.01 -18.99 16.61
C SER A 496 23.61 -17.73 17.21
N ASP A 497 23.59 -16.61 16.48
CA ASP A 497 24.15 -15.32 16.90
C ASP A 497 23.07 -14.24 17.04
N VAL A 498 21.86 -14.65 17.47
CA VAL A 498 20.80 -13.70 17.80
C VAL A 498 21.22 -12.92 19.05
N PRO A 499 21.38 -11.59 18.95
CA PRO A 499 21.90 -10.80 20.05
C PRO A 499 20.88 -10.74 21.19
N ASP A 500 21.36 -10.50 22.40
CA ASP A 500 20.48 -10.22 23.53
C ASP A 500 19.64 -8.98 23.20
N GLN A 501 18.33 -9.18 23.20
CA GLN A 501 17.33 -8.20 22.80
C GLN A 501 17.36 -6.97 23.72
N VAL A 502 17.75 -7.14 24.99
CA VAL A 502 17.85 -6.06 25.99
C VAL A 502 18.88 -5.01 25.57
N PHE A 503 19.99 -5.45 24.97
CA PHE A 503 21.07 -4.56 24.51
C PHE A 503 20.93 -4.16 23.04
N ALA A 504 20.36 -5.03 22.22
CA ALA A 504 20.22 -4.81 20.78
C ALA A 504 19.18 -3.73 20.44
N ILE A 505 18.01 -3.76 21.10
CA ILE A 505 16.89 -2.86 20.80
C ILE A 505 17.24 -1.37 20.99
N PRO A 506 17.88 -0.95 22.10
CA PRO A 506 18.30 0.45 22.26
C PRO A 506 19.26 0.94 21.17
N MET A 507 20.21 0.09 20.75
CA MET A 507 21.14 0.40 19.66
C MET A 507 20.43 0.55 18.30
N VAL A 508 19.32 -0.16 18.09
CA VAL A 508 18.47 0.04 16.91
C VAL A 508 17.87 1.43 16.97
N TYR A 509 17.26 1.82 18.09
CA TYR A 509 16.58 3.11 18.21
C TYR A 509 17.52 4.31 18.13
N GLU A 510 18.76 4.18 18.59
CA GLU A 510 19.80 5.20 18.40
C GLU A 510 20.13 5.43 16.92
N LYS A 511 20.14 4.36 16.11
CA LYS A 511 20.38 4.45 14.66
C LYS A 511 19.19 4.99 13.87
N PHE A 512 18.00 5.02 14.45
CA PHE A 512 16.81 5.58 13.83
C PHE A 512 16.07 6.55 14.77
N PRO A 513 16.62 7.77 14.92
CA PRO A 513 16.10 8.77 15.87
C PRO A 513 14.66 9.22 15.57
N CYS A 514 14.15 8.93 14.37
CA CYS A 514 12.81 9.32 13.91
C CYS A 514 11.87 8.12 13.70
N ILE A 515 12.24 6.92 14.18
CA ILE A 515 11.26 5.83 14.32
C ILE A 515 10.11 6.35 15.18
N SER A 516 8.89 6.24 14.67
CA SER A 516 7.70 6.65 15.42
C SER A 516 7.68 5.90 16.74
N GLU A 517 7.25 6.59 17.80
CA GLU A 517 7.07 5.97 19.10
C GLU A 517 6.19 4.71 19.03
N GLU A 518 5.24 4.67 18.10
CA GLU A 518 4.48 3.47 17.72
C GLU A 518 5.39 2.28 17.33
N VAL A 519 6.38 2.47 16.46
CA VAL A 519 7.31 1.41 16.09
C VAL A 519 8.25 1.04 17.25
N ARG A 520 8.68 2.00 18.08
CA ARG A 520 9.55 1.75 19.25
C ARG A 520 8.92 0.90 20.35
N ARG A 521 7.60 1.00 20.49
CA ARG A 521 6.85 0.34 21.56
C ARG A 521 6.31 -1.03 21.14
N ARG A 522 6.47 -1.41 19.86
CA ARG A 522 6.24 -2.80 19.40
C ARG A 522 7.40 -3.67 19.90
N LYS A 523 7.15 -4.98 20.09
CA LYS A 523 8.21 -5.95 20.41
C LYS A 523 9.11 -6.17 19.19
N VAL A 524 10.00 -5.21 18.96
CA VAL A 524 11.05 -5.28 17.95
C VAL A 524 11.93 -6.46 18.28
N PHE A 525 11.98 -7.43 17.38
CA PHE A 525 12.89 -8.55 17.49
C PHE A 525 14.08 -8.28 16.58
N VAL A 526 15.26 -8.21 17.16
CA VAL A 526 16.52 -8.01 16.47
C VAL A 526 17.11 -9.37 16.14
N ILE A 527 17.12 -9.72 14.86
CA ILE A 527 17.69 -10.96 14.36
C ILE A 527 19.21 -10.89 14.45
N HIS A 528 19.82 -9.73 14.15
CA HIS A 528 21.28 -9.58 14.18
C HIS A 528 21.71 -8.10 14.15
N ASN A 529 22.79 -7.76 14.89
CA ASN A 529 23.25 -6.37 15.06
C ASN A 529 24.28 -5.91 14.02
N ASN A 530 24.97 -6.84 13.36
CA ASN A 530 25.97 -6.54 12.34
C ASN A 530 25.40 -6.71 10.91
N PRO A 531 24.97 -5.63 10.24
CA PRO A 531 24.41 -5.70 8.88
C PRO A 531 25.42 -6.20 7.84
N ALA A 532 26.72 -5.98 8.04
CA ALA A 532 27.76 -6.46 7.13
C ALA A 532 27.89 -7.99 7.20
N LEU A 533 27.77 -8.56 8.40
CA LEU A 533 27.84 -10.00 8.64
C LEU A 533 26.57 -10.70 8.18
N VAL A 534 25.38 -10.14 8.42
CA VAL A 534 24.11 -10.71 7.90
C VAL A 534 24.10 -10.68 6.38
N GLY A 535 24.46 -9.55 5.77
CA GLY A 535 24.60 -9.45 4.33
C GLY A 535 25.76 -10.30 3.77
N MET A 536 26.73 -10.70 4.59
CA MET A 536 27.78 -11.66 4.21
C MET A 536 27.27 -13.10 4.32
N CYS A 537 26.52 -13.47 5.36
CA CYS A 537 25.92 -14.80 5.52
C CYS A 537 24.85 -15.06 4.46
N ILE A 538 23.91 -14.12 4.26
CA ILE A 538 22.94 -14.14 3.15
C ILE A 538 23.68 -14.17 1.81
N GLY A 539 24.72 -13.34 1.67
CA GLY A 539 25.59 -13.34 0.49
C GLY A 539 26.28 -14.69 0.27
N ILE A 540 26.74 -15.37 1.31
CA ILE A 540 27.38 -16.69 1.27
C ILE A 540 26.36 -17.78 0.94
N CYS A 541 25.12 -17.78 1.47
CA CYS A 541 24.09 -18.75 1.02
C CYS A 541 23.84 -18.58 -0.44
N VAL A 542 23.70 -17.34 -0.84
CA VAL A 542 23.39 -16.97 -2.20
C VAL A 542 24.56 -17.30 -3.12
N ILE A 543 25.80 -17.09 -2.71
CA ILE A 543 27.01 -17.49 -3.44
C ILE A 543 27.13 -19.01 -3.52
N PHE A 544 26.77 -19.77 -2.47
CA PHE A 544 26.77 -21.24 -2.50
C PHE A 544 25.60 -21.83 -3.32
N ILE A 545 24.45 -21.17 -3.33
CA ILE A 545 23.26 -21.53 -4.12
C ILE A 545 23.44 -21.11 -5.59
N LEU A 546 24.22 -20.06 -5.86
CA LEU A 546 24.46 -19.48 -7.19
C LEU A 546 25.90 -19.68 -7.68
N SER A 547 26.69 -20.57 -7.04
CA SER A 547 28.04 -20.90 -7.48
C SER A 547 28.07 -21.56 -8.86
N GLU A 548 26.92 -21.78 -9.49
CA GLU A 548 26.86 -22.04 -10.91
C GLU A 548 26.26 -20.92 -11.80
N TYR A 549 25.37 -20.01 -11.37
CA TYR A 549 24.69 -19.10 -12.33
C TYR A 549 24.32 -17.71 -11.77
N ILE A 550 25.28 -16.80 -11.89
CA ILE A 550 25.10 -15.34 -11.85
C ILE A 550 24.07 -14.93 -12.92
N TYR A 551 22.79 -14.80 -12.59
CA TYR A 551 21.83 -14.12 -13.49
C TYR A 551 20.56 -13.59 -12.82
N PHE A 552 20.15 -14.19 -11.70
CA PHE A 552 19.03 -13.68 -10.88
C PHE A 552 19.49 -12.89 -9.65
N LEU A 553 20.80 -12.82 -9.45
CA LEU A 553 21.49 -12.30 -8.27
C LEU A 553 21.39 -10.77 -8.09
N THR A 554 21.09 -9.99 -9.12
CA THR A 554 21.26 -8.53 -9.03
C THR A 554 20.03 -7.76 -8.55
N ALA A 555 18.81 -8.32 -8.62
CA ALA A 555 17.59 -7.52 -8.39
C ALA A 555 17.00 -7.62 -6.97
N THR A 556 17.18 -8.73 -6.25
CA THR A 556 16.49 -8.92 -4.96
C THR A 556 17.44 -8.98 -3.77
N ILE A 557 18.70 -9.39 -3.98
CA ILE A 557 19.71 -9.54 -2.92
C ILE A 557 20.57 -8.27 -2.76
N PHE A 558 20.66 -7.42 -3.78
CA PHE A 558 21.33 -6.12 -3.68
C PHE A 558 20.54 -5.07 -2.92
N HIS A 559 19.21 -5.17 -2.85
CA HIS A 559 18.37 -4.23 -2.10
C HIS A 559 18.53 -4.37 -0.57
N LEU A 560 18.99 -5.52 -0.09
CA LEU A 560 19.08 -5.83 1.35
C LEU A 560 20.41 -5.42 2.02
N LYS A 561 21.50 -5.18 1.26
CA LYS A 561 22.84 -4.90 1.81
C LYS A 561 23.26 -3.42 1.77
N PHE A 562 22.57 -2.54 1.03
CA PHE A 562 23.08 -1.19 0.71
C PHE A 562 22.34 -0.02 1.36
N HIS A 563 21.55 -0.30 2.38
CA HIS A 563 20.69 0.68 3.04
C HIS A 563 21.44 1.87 3.71
N PHE A 564 22.78 1.81 3.85
CA PHE A 564 23.61 2.88 4.43
C PHE A 564 24.54 3.56 3.44
N ASN A 565 24.67 3.02 2.23
CA ASN A 565 25.50 3.64 1.20
C ASN A 565 24.97 3.29 -0.21
N PRO A 566 23.97 4.05 -0.72
CA PRO A 566 23.42 3.81 -2.06
C PRO A 566 24.49 3.82 -3.15
N LYS A 567 25.62 4.49 -2.92
CA LYS A 567 26.81 4.47 -3.79
C LYS A 567 27.31 3.05 -4.09
N ILE A 568 27.47 2.21 -3.07
CA ILE A 568 28.06 0.88 -3.24
C ILE A 568 27.06 -0.03 -3.97
N GLY A 569 25.76 0.07 -3.62
CA GLY A 569 24.71 -0.68 -4.31
C GLY A 569 24.64 -0.35 -5.79
N LEU A 570 24.62 0.93 -6.13
CA LEU A 570 24.65 1.43 -7.50
C LEU A 570 25.91 0.99 -8.26
N HIS A 571 27.10 1.10 -7.64
CA HIS A 571 28.34 0.67 -8.27
C HIS A 571 28.39 -0.84 -8.51
N ILE A 572 27.87 -1.68 -7.62
CA ILE A 572 27.87 -3.12 -7.88
C ILE A 572 26.87 -3.49 -8.97
N THR A 573 25.72 -2.80 -9.06
CA THR A 573 24.83 -2.93 -10.23
C THR A 573 25.59 -2.69 -11.52
N SER A 574 26.49 -1.69 -11.56
CA SER A 574 27.32 -1.40 -12.73
C SER A 574 28.34 -2.50 -13.06
N ILE A 575 28.92 -3.17 -12.05
CA ILE A 575 29.87 -4.29 -12.26
C ILE A 575 29.22 -5.41 -13.07
N VAL A 576 27.92 -5.65 -12.87
CA VAL A 576 27.16 -6.67 -13.57
C VAL A 576 26.51 -6.13 -14.85
N SER A 577 26.07 -4.87 -14.86
CA SER A 577 25.43 -4.26 -16.03
C SER A 577 26.43 -4.04 -17.17
N ILE A 578 27.66 -3.60 -16.88
CA ILE A 578 28.67 -3.27 -17.89
C ILE A 578 28.97 -4.47 -18.83
N PRO A 579 29.26 -5.70 -18.36
CA PRO A 579 29.43 -6.86 -19.24
C PRO A 579 28.20 -7.14 -20.11
N CYS A 580 27.00 -7.00 -19.55
CA CYS A 580 25.75 -7.21 -20.28
C CYS A 580 25.55 -6.15 -21.37
N HIS A 581 25.86 -4.89 -21.06
CA HIS A 581 25.85 -3.76 -21.99
C HIS A 581 26.84 -3.92 -23.13
N ILE A 582 28.07 -4.33 -22.82
CA ILE A 582 29.10 -4.63 -23.83
C ILE A 582 28.63 -5.76 -24.75
N MET A 583 28.07 -6.84 -24.18
CA MET A 583 27.54 -7.97 -24.95
C MET A 583 26.34 -7.56 -25.82
N ALA A 584 25.42 -6.77 -25.29
CA ALA A 584 24.27 -6.20 -26.00
C ALA A 584 24.74 -5.35 -27.19
N LEU A 585 25.68 -4.43 -26.95
CA LEU A 585 26.26 -3.56 -27.96
C LEU A 585 26.98 -4.38 -29.05
N TYR A 586 27.79 -5.37 -28.66
CA TYR A 586 28.44 -6.29 -29.58
C TYR A 586 27.42 -7.03 -30.47
N CYS A 587 26.34 -7.54 -29.87
CA CYS A 587 25.31 -8.25 -30.61
C CYS A 587 24.59 -7.33 -31.61
N VAL A 588 24.23 -6.11 -31.21
CA VAL A 588 23.58 -5.15 -32.12
C VAL A 588 24.51 -4.73 -33.26
N ILE A 589 25.78 -4.44 -32.99
CA ILE A 589 26.72 -3.98 -34.02
C ILE A 589 27.07 -5.10 -34.99
N PHE A 590 27.45 -6.28 -34.46
CA PHE A 590 28.11 -7.33 -35.24
C PHE A 590 27.25 -8.57 -35.52
N LYS A 591 26.13 -8.75 -34.82
CA LYS A 591 25.29 -9.97 -34.92
C LYS A 591 23.86 -9.70 -35.39
N THR A 592 23.49 -8.44 -35.63
CA THR A 592 22.21 -8.10 -36.26
C THR A 592 22.16 -8.66 -37.68
N PRO A 593 21.23 -9.58 -38.00
CA PRO A 593 21.11 -10.14 -39.34
C PRO A 593 20.52 -9.11 -40.32
N VAL A 594 20.78 -9.28 -41.63
CA VAL A 594 20.25 -8.43 -42.72
C VAL A 594 18.72 -8.25 -42.64
N LYS A 595 17.99 -9.28 -42.17
CA LYS A 595 16.52 -9.22 -41.99
C LYS A 595 16.05 -8.21 -40.93
N MET A 596 16.94 -7.79 -40.04
CA MET A 596 16.71 -6.81 -38.97
C MET A 596 17.46 -5.49 -39.21
N GLU A 597 18.08 -5.32 -40.38
CA GLU A 597 18.92 -4.16 -40.68
C GLU A 597 18.18 -2.83 -40.58
N SER A 598 16.90 -2.81 -40.97
CA SER A 598 16.05 -1.61 -40.93
C SER A 598 15.83 -1.02 -39.54
N VAL A 599 16.02 -1.80 -38.47
CA VAL A 599 15.91 -1.34 -37.08
C VAL A 599 17.25 -1.32 -36.36
N LYS A 600 18.35 -1.72 -37.02
CA LYS A 600 19.69 -1.81 -36.42
C LYS A 600 20.12 -0.49 -35.78
N MET A 601 19.96 0.62 -36.50
CA MET A 601 20.39 1.94 -36.02
C MET A 601 19.51 2.45 -34.87
N THR A 602 18.20 2.22 -34.91
CA THR A 602 17.30 2.58 -33.80
C THR A 602 17.52 1.72 -32.56
N MET A 603 17.81 0.42 -32.73
CA MET A 603 18.19 -0.46 -31.63
C MET A 603 19.55 -0.09 -31.04
N LEU A 604 20.50 0.31 -31.88
CA LEU A 604 21.82 0.80 -31.45
C LEU A 604 21.68 2.10 -30.67
N SER A 605 20.87 3.05 -31.14
CA SER A 605 20.58 4.31 -30.45
C SER A 605 19.97 4.06 -29.07
N LEU A 606 18.98 3.17 -28.98
CA LEU A 606 18.39 2.77 -27.70
C LEU A 606 19.42 2.12 -26.77
N CYS A 607 20.28 1.24 -27.27
CA CYS A 607 21.35 0.63 -26.48
C CYS A 607 22.32 1.69 -25.94
N ILE A 608 22.80 2.60 -26.79
CA ILE A 608 23.77 3.64 -26.39
C ILE A 608 23.17 4.53 -25.31
N TRP A 609 21.96 5.05 -25.51
CA TRP A 609 21.33 5.91 -24.51
C TRP A 609 21.03 5.18 -23.20
N THR A 610 20.60 3.91 -23.28
CA THR A 610 20.40 3.06 -22.08
C THR A 610 21.71 2.91 -21.30
N ILE A 611 22.83 2.67 -22.00
CA ILE A 611 24.15 2.55 -21.37
C ILE A 611 24.56 3.88 -20.72
N ILE A 612 24.38 5.00 -21.42
CA ILE A 612 24.72 6.33 -20.89
C ILE A 612 23.90 6.62 -19.63
N LEU A 613 22.58 6.39 -19.67
CA LEU A 613 21.70 6.61 -18.52
C LEU A 613 22.05 5.69 -17.34
N ASP A 614 22.30 4.41 -17.62
CA ASP A 614 22.70 3.43 -16.60
C ASP A 614 24.01 3.85 -15.93
N LEU A 615 25.03 4.22 -16.69
CA LEU A 615 26.31 4.70 -16.15
C LEU A 615 26.15 6.01 -15.39
N GLN A 616 25.28 6.93 -15.83
CA GLN A 616 24.98 8.16 -15.09
C GLN A 616 24.36 7.87 -13.72
N ILE A 617 23.35 7.01 -13.68
CA ILE A 617 22.62 6.69 -12.44
C ILE A 617 23.44 5.78 -11.52
N THR A 618 24.28 4.89 -12.06
CA THR A 618 24.96 3.86 -11.24
C THR A 618 26.41 4.20 -10.88
N VAL A 619 27.13 4.98 -11.71
CA VAL A 619 28.57 5.22 -11.55
C VAL A 619 28.91 6.71 -11.44
N LEU A 620 28.45 7.50 -12.40
CA LEU A 620 28.96 8.85 -12.62
C LEU A 620 28.32 9.87 -11.67
N SER A 621 26.99 10.02 -11.73
CA SER A 621 26.23 10.93 -10.85
C SER A 621 25.83 10.23 -9.56
N ALA A 622 25.30 9.00 -9.65
CA ALA A 622 24.76 8.24 -8.52
C ALA A 622 23.88 9.12 -7.62
N PRO A 623 22.70 9.56 -8.08
CA PRO A 623 21.93 10.60 -7.41
C PRO A 623 21.33 10.12 -6.09
N PHE A 624 21.61 10.85 -5.01
CA PHE A 624 20.93 10.69 -3.72
C PHE A 624 19.71 11.62 -3.69
N VAL A 625 18.49 11.08 -3.65
CA VAL A 625 17.23 11.84 -3.75
C VAL A 625 16.47 11.88 -2.42
N MET A 626 15.70 12.95 -2.19
CA MET A 626 15.02 13.24 -0.91
C MET A 626 13.51 13.53 -1.05
N PHE A 627 12.76 12.72 -1.81
CA PHE A 627 11.30 12.86 -1.90
C PHE A 627 10.64 12.81 -0.51
N PRO A 628 9.64 13.68 -0.23
CA PRO A 628 8.80 14.42 -1.20
C PRO A 628 9.39 15.74 -1.71
N VAL A 629 10.49 16.23 -1.12
CA VAL A 629 11.13 17.46 -1.58
C VAL A 629 12.02 17.14 -2.77
N ILE A 630 11.98 17.97 -3.82
CA ILE A 630 12.85 17.76 -5.00
C ILE A 630 14.24 18.31 -4.70
N ALA A 631 14.93 17.62 -3.82
CA ALA A 631 16.27 17.92 -3.36
C ALA A 631 17.12 16.64 -3.32
N GLY A 632 18.44 16.82 -3.33
CA GLY A 632 19.38 15.71 -3.33
C GLY A 632 20.82 16.14 -3.58
N PHE A 633 21.70 15.16 -3.72
CA PHE A 633 23.10 15.41 -4.12
C PHE A 633 23.72 14.17 -4.79
N PRO A 634 24.67 14.34 -5.72
CA PRO A 634 25.34 13.23 -6.36
C PRO A 634 26.44 12.66 -5.46
N ILE A 635 26.53 11.33 -5.39
CA ILE A 635 27.59 10.61 -4.65
C ILE A 635 28.54 9.82 -5.55
N GLY A 636 28.39 9.96 -6.86
CA GLY A 636 29.16 9.26 -7.88
C GLY A 636 30.55 9.85 -8.15
N TYR A 637 31.19 9.33 -9.20
CA TYR A 637 32.57 9.71 -9.55
C TYR A 637 32.71 11.14 -10.05
N LEU A 638 31.69 11.73 -10.69
CA LEU A 638 31.74 13.11 -11.18
C LEU A 638 31.85 14.12 -10.02
N THR A 639 31.29 13.79 -8.86
CA THR A 639 31.46 14.60 -7.63
C THR A 639 32.91 14.60 -7.15
N PHE A 640 33.62 13.47 -7.28
CA PHE A 640 35.05 13.39 -6.95
C PHE A 640 35.91 14.24 -7.90
N LEU A 641 35.48 14.40 -9.15
CA LEU A 641 36.13 15.27 -10.14
C LEU A 641 35.77 16.77 -9.96
N GLY A 642 35.01 17.13 -8.92
CA GLY A 642 34.63 18.51 -8.64
C GLY A 642 33.54 19.07 -9.56
N ILE A 643 32.81 18.24 -10.30
CA ILE A 643 31.72 18.70 -11.17
C ILE A 643 30.52 19.08 -10.32
N SER A 644 29.95 20.26 -10.56
CA SER A 644 28.85 20.80 -9.75
C SER A 644 27.55 19.99 -9.91
N THR A 645 26.76 19.92 -8.83
CA THR A 645 25.47 19.21 -8.81
C THR A 645 24.51 19.60 -9.94
N PRO A 646 24.31 20.89 -10.28
CA PRO A 646 23.42 21.28 -11.38
C PRO A 646 23.82 20.68 -12.73
N ILE A 647 25.13 20.64 -13.03
CA ILE A 647 25.65 20.07 -14.27
C ILE A 647 25.41 18.56 -14.30
N GLN A 648 25.69 17.86 -13.20
CA GLN A 648 25.44 16.42 -13.10
C GLN A 648 23.95 16.08 -13.25
N THR A 649 23.06 16.86 -12.64
CA THR A 649 21.60 16.75 -12.80
C THR A 649 21.19 16.95 -14.25
N GLY A 650 21.70 18.00 -14.93
CA GLY A 650 21.42 18.27 -16.33
C GLY A 650 21.84 17.13 -17.26
N ILE A 651 23.03 16.56 -17.06
CA ILE A 651 23.52 15.41 -17.85
C ILE A 651 22.64 14.17 -17.62
N THR A 652 22.24 13.93 -16.37
CA THR A 652 21.36 12.79 -16.01
C THR A 652 20.00 12.91 -16.69
N VAL A 653 19.39 14.11 -16.69
CA VAL A 653 18.11 14.32 -17.38
C VAL A 653 18.27 14.20 -18.90
N LEU A 654 19.35 14.73 -19.49
CA LEU A 654 19.62 14.57 -20.92
C LEU A 654 19.70 13.09 -21.33
N ALA A 655 20.35 12.25 -20.51
CA ALA A 655 20.41 10.81 -20.75
C ALA A 655 19.02 10.15 -20.69
N LEU A 656 18.15 10.61 -19.79
CA LEU A 656 16.76 10.15 -19.69
C LEU A 656 15.96 10.52 -20.94
N VAL A 657 16.08 11.77 -21.42
CA VAL A 657 15.47 12.24 -22.66
C VAL A 657 15.92 11.41 -23.86
N GLY A 658 17.21 11.12 -23.95
CA GLY A 658 17.78 10.32 -25.03
C GLY A 658 17.21 8.90 -25.05
N CYS A 659 17.00 8.30 -23.88
CA CYS A 659 16.38 6.97 -23.77
C CYS A 659 14.93 6.96 -24.26
N THR A 660 14.10 7.88 -23.76
CA THR A 660 12.68 7.95 -24.14
C THR A 660 12.51 8.25 -25.63
N THR A 661 13.25 9.22 -26.15
CA THR A 661 13.25 9.56 -27.57
C THR A 661 13.66 8.35 -28.44
N SER A 662 14.64 7.55 -28.00
CA SER A 662 15.07 6.35 -28.72
C SER A 662 14.00 5.25 -28.79
N ILE A 663 13.16 5.12 -27.75
CA ILE A 663 12.00 4.19 -27.75
C ILE A 663 10.97 4.63 -28.78
N GLY A 664 10.61 5.91 -28.78
CA GLY A 664 9.70 6.51 -29.77
C GLY A 664 10.20 6.29 -31.21
N CYS A 665 11.49 6.54 -31.44
CA CYS A 665 12.13 6.29 -32.74
C CYS A 665 12.05 4.82 -33.18
N LEU A 666 12.26 3.87 -32.27
CA LEU A 666 12.21 2.45 -32.58
C LEU A 666 10.78 2.01 -32.98
N LEU A 667 9.76 2.46 -32.24
CA LEU A 667 8.35 2.16 -32.52
C LEU A 667 7.86 2.87 -33.79
N GLY A 668 8.18 4.16 -33.95
CA GLY A 668 7.82 4.96 -35.12
C GLY A 668 8.47 4.44 -36.41
N ASN A 669 9.77 4.12 -36.39
CA ASN A 669 10.46 3.52 -37.54
C ASN A 669 9.78 2.18 -37.94
N ARG A 670 9.37 1.38 -36.96
CA ARG A 670 8.71 0.11 -37.19
C ARG A 670 7.32 0.28 -37.82
N TYR A 671 6.55 1.25 -37.35
CA TYR A 671 5.24 1.62 -37.91
C TYR A 671 5.35 2.07 -39.37
N CYS A 672 6.26 3.00 -39.69
CA CYS A 672 6.46 3.51 -41.06
C CYS A 672 6.83 2.39 -42.04
N ARG A 673 7.70 1.46 -41.63
CA ARG A 673 8.13 0.34 -42.49
C ARG A 673 7.04 -0.68 -42.78
N ILE A 674 6.09 -0.88 -41.86
CA ILE A 674 4.96 -1.79 -42.06
C ILE A 674 3.86 -1.14 -42.92
N THR A 675 3.67 0.18 -42.78
CA THR A 675 2.64 0.93 -43.52
C THR A 675 3.06 1.39 -44.91
N LEU A 676 4.35 1.22 -45.28
CA LEU A 676 4.94 1.68 -46.54
C LEU A 676 4.76 3.20 -46.80
N LYS A 677 4.39 3.96 -45.76
CA LYS A 677 4.38 5.43 -45.77
C LYS A 677 5.81 5.91 -45.56
N GLU A 678 6.63 5.80 -46.61
CA GLU A 678 8.01 6.31 -46.59
C GLU A 678 8.04 7.82 -46.79
N SER A 679 7.83 8.57 -45.72
CA SER A 679 8.26 9.97 -45.66
C SER A 679 9.35 10.10 -44.60
N LYS A 680 10.60 10.28 -45.04
CA LYS A 680 11.71 10.65 -44.13
C LYS A 680 11.35 11.88 -43.28
N TYR A 681 10.49 12.76 -43.79
CA TYR A 681 10.01 13.97 -43.10
C TYR A 681 9.11 13.66 -41.90
N GLN A 682 8.26 12.63 -41.95
CA GLN A 682 7.43 12.25 -40.80
C GLN A 682 8.29 11.73 -39.65
N GLN A 683 9.33 10.94 -39.94
CA GLN A 683 10.26 10.43 -38.92
C GLN A 683 11.08 11.55 -38.28
N VAL A 684 11.55 12.52 -39.07
CA VAL A 684 12.28 13.69 -38.57
C VAL A 684 11.36 14.59 -37.74
N TYR A 685 10.11 14.80 -38.14
CA TYR A 685 9.14 15.59 -37.38
C TYR A 685 8.87 14.97 -35.99
N LEU A 686 8.62 13.67 -35.92
CA LEU A 686 8.41 12.93 -34.67
C LEU A 686 9.66 12.98 -33.77
N TYR A 687 10.85 12.94 -34.36
CA TYR A 687 12.12 13.07 -33.64
C TYR A 687 12.27 14.48 -33.03
N CYS A 688 12.06 15.52 -33.84
CA CYS A 688 12.12 16.91 -33.38
C CYS A 688 11.04 17.18 -32.31
N PHE A 689 9.83 16.67 -32.48
CA PHE A 689 8.73 16.83 -31.53
C PHE A 689 9.06 16.23 -30.16
N ASN A 690 9.58 14.99 -30.13
CA ASN A 690 9.97 14.33 -28.88
C ASN A 690 11.13 15.06 -28.18
N ILE A 691 12.14 15.51 -28.93
CA ILE A 691 13.25 16.29 -28.37
C ILE A 691 12.74 17.62 -27.82
N ILE A 692 11.94 18.37 -28.57
CA ILE A 692 11.43 19.69 -28.17
C ILE A 692 10.56 19.55 -26.92
N THR A 693 9.58 18.64 -26.93
CA THR A 693 8.67 18.42 -25.80
C THR A 693 9.43 18.08 -24.52
N THR A 694 10.46 17.22 -24.62
CA THR A 694 11.22 16.82 -23.44
C THR A 694 12.24 17.88 -23.00
N THR A 695 12.80 18.66 -23.93
CA THR A 695 13.76 19.73 -23.65
C THR A 695 13.09 20.94 -22.98
N LEU A 696 11.86 21.29 -23.38
CA LEU A 696 11.10 22.38 -22.76
C LEU A 696 10.86 22.13 -21.26
N ILE A 697 10.64 20.88 -20.88
CA ILE A 697 10.40 20.48 -19.48
C ILE A 697 11.70 20.50 -18.68
N LEU A 698 12.83 20.11 -19.29
CA LEU A 698 14.15 20.26 -18.68
C LEU A 698 14.49 21.73 -18.43
N ILE A 699 14.24 22.61 -19.40
CA ILE A 699 14.44 24.07 -19.25
C ILE A 699 13.59 24.60 -18.10
N TYR A 700 12.32 24.19 -18.02
CA TYR A 700 11.44 24.60 -16.93
C TYR A 700 11.98 24.15 -15.56
N CYS A 701 12.32 22.87 -15.40
CA CYS A 701 12.85 22.32 -14.15
C CYS A 701 14.16 23.00 -13.71
N LEU A 702 15.02 23.38 -14.66
CA LEU A 702 16.28 24.07 -14.36
C LEU A 702 16.11 25.58 -14.15
N SER A 703 15.09 26.20 -14.73
CA SER A 703 14.79 27.62 -14.56
C SER A 703 14.17 27.95 -13.19
N GLY A 704 13.56 26.97 -12.53
CA GLY A 704 12.94 27.10 -11.20
C GLY A 704 13.85 26.72 -10.03
N VAL A 705 15.17 26.61 -10.24
CA VAL A 705 16.13 26.34 -9.15
C VAL A 705 16.16 27.53 -8.18
N PRO A 706 15.75 27.35 -6.91
CA PRO A 706 15.73 28.43 -5.94
C PRO A 706 17.14 28.76 -5.44
N ASP A 707 17.28 29.93 -4.80
CA ASP A 707 18.50 30.27 -4.07
C ASP A 707 18.72 29.25 -2.94
N GLN A 708 19.85 28.54 -3.03
CA GLN A 708 20.19 27.43 -2.14
C GLN A 708 20.41 27.88 -0.69
N VAL A 709 20.80 29.13 -0.46
CA VAL A 709 21.02 29.69 0.88
C VAL A 709 19.71 29.71 1.67
N PHE A 710 18.59 30.00 1.01
CA PHE A 710 17.27 30.05 1.62
C PHE A 710 16.53 28.72 1.50
N ALA A 711 16.69 28.00 0.39
CA ALA A 711 15.93 26.79 0.12
C ALA A 711 16.36 25.60 0.98
N VAL A 712 17.65 25.40 1.22
CA VAL A 712 18.15 24.24 1.97
C VAL A 712 17.66 24.22 3.43
N PRO A 713 17.67 25.33 4.18
CA PRO A 713 17.06 25.39 5.53
C PRO A 713 15.56 25.02 5.53
N LEU A 714 14.79 25.52 4.57
CA LEU A 714 13.36 25.18 4.41
C LEU A 714 13.14 23.68 4.18
N VAL A 715 14.04 23.01 3.46
CA VAL A 715 13.98 21.55 3.28
C VAL A 715 14.16 20.82 4.61
N TYR A 716 15.09 21.27 5.47
CA TYR A 716 15.29 20.65 6.77
C TYR A 716 14.18 20.95 7.78
N GLU A 717 13.47 22.07 7.61
CA GLU A 717 12.25 22.36 8.36
C GLU A 717 11.09 21.44 7.93
N GLN A 718 10.96 21.17 6.62
CA GLN A 718 9.97 20.23 6.08
C GLN A 718 10.32 18.77 6.35
N LEU A 719 11.61 18.45 6.49
CA LEU A 719 12.15 17.11 6.73
C LEU A 719 12.95 17.10 8.06
N PRO A 720 12.32 17.23 9.22
CA PRO A 720 13.01 17.31 10.51
C PRO A 720 13.79 16.03 10.85
N CYS A 721 13.52 14.95 10.13
CA CYS A 721 14.01 13.59 10.37
C CYS A 721 15.25 13.19 9.56
N VAL A 722 15.90 14.12 8.87
CA VAL A 722 17.04 13.80 7.99
C VAL A 722 18.28 13.44 8.83
N PRO A 723 18.93 12.28 8.61
CA PRO A 723 20.13 11.88 9.35
C PRO A 723 21.31 12.85 9.18
N ASP A 724 22.17 12.97 10.20
CA ASP A 724 23.28 13.93 10.20
C ASP A 724 24.29 13.72 9.06
N TYR A 725 24.52 12.46 8.65
CA TYR A 725 25.39 12.16 7.51
C TYR A 725 24.85 12.71 6.17
N VAL A 726 23.55 13.01 6.10
CA VAL A 726 22.89 13.68 4.96
C VAL A 726 22.92 15.20 5.17
N ARG A 727 22.67 15.70 6.40
CA ARG A 727 22.74 17.14 6.72
C ARG A 727 24.13 17.74 6.48
N ASN A 728 25.17 16.95 6.73
CA ASN A 728 26.57 17.34 6.56
C ASN A 728 27.04 17.31 5.09
N ARG A 729 26.14 17.03 4.14
CA ARG A 729 26.42 17.05 2.70
C ARG A 729 25.82 18.31 2.07
N ALA A 730 26.38 18.72 0.93
CA ALA A 730 25.86 19.82 0.13
C ALA A 730 24.55 19.40 -0.57
N VAL A 731 23.44 19.40 0.16
CA VAL A 731 22.10 19.20 -0.39
C VAL A 731 21.80 20.32 -1.38
N PHE A 732 21.28 19.93 -2.54
CA PHE A 732 20.88 20.82 -3.60
C PHE A 732 19.39 20.69 -3.85
N VAL A 733 18.66 21.81 -3.74
CA VAL A 733 17.23 21.92 -4.02
C VAL A 733 17.04 22.23 -5.50
N ILE A 734 16.41 21.33 -6.23
CA ILE A 734 16.18 21.47 -7.66
C ILE A 734 14.98 22.38 -7.93
N HIS A 735 13.93 22.29 -7.11
CA HIS A 735 12.72 23.12 -7.24
C HIS A 735 12.01 23.27 -5.89
N SER A 736 11.39 24.43 -5.64
CA SER A 736 10.65 24.70 -4.40
C SER A 736 9.24 24.09 -4.38
N ASP A 737 8.60 23.97 -5.54
CA ASP A 737 7.28 23.34 -5.69
C ASP A 737 7.41 21.93 -6.28
N ALA A 738 7.30 20.91 -5.44
CA ALA A 738 7.38 19.51 -5.84
C ALA A 738 6.14 19.03 -6.62
N ALA A 739 4.96 19.59 -6.34
CA ALA A 739 3.72 19.19 -6.97
C ALA A 739 3.69 19.62 -8.44
N LEU A 740 4.10 20.85 -8.71
CA LEU A 740 4.15 21.40 -10.07
C LEU A 740 5.16 20.66 -10.96
N VAL A 741 6.37 20.38 -10.45
CA VAL A 741 7.36 19.56 -11.17
C VAL A 741 6.84 18.14 -11.41
N GLY A 742 6.16 17.55 -10.43
CA GLY A 742 5.48 16.26 -10.58
C GLY A 742 4.44 16.27 -11.70
N ILE A 743 3.63 17.32 -11.80
CA ILE A 743 2.64 17.52 -12.87
C ILE A 743 3.34 17.66 -14.24
N CYS A 744 4.39 18.47 -14.34
CA CYS A 744 5.14 18.65 -15.60
C CYS A 744 5.79 17.34 -16.08
N ILE A 745 6.45 16.60 -15.18
CA ILE A 745 7.05 15.30 -15.52
C ILE A 745 5.96 14.28 -15.85
N GLY A 746 4.88 14.22 -15.07
CA GLY A 746 3.77 13.30 -15.27
C GLY A 746 3.04 13.51 -16.60
N THR A 747 2.77 14.76 -16.97
CA THR A 747 2.17 15.12 -18.27
C THR A 747 3.08 14.76 -19.44
N CYS A 748 4.40 14.98 -19.33
CA CYS A 748 5.37 14.53 -20.33
C CYS A 748 5.32 13.02 -20.57
N VAL A 749 5.41 12.27 -19.47
CA VAL A 749 5.40 10.80 -19.50
C VAL A 749 4.09 10.32 -20.09
N LEU A 750 2.96 10.94 -19.73
CA LEU A 750 1.65 10.60 -20.29
C LEU A 750 1.59 10.84 -21.80
N ILE A 751 2.08 11.98 -22.30
CA ILE A 751 2.13 12.28 -23.74
C ILE A 751 2.96 11.22 -24.48
N MET A 752 4.15 10.89 -23.96
CA MET A 752 5.00 9.85 -24.55
C MET A 752 4.35 8.47 -24.51
N LEU A 753 3.68 8.10 -23.42
CA LEU A 753 2.97 6.82 -23.32
C LEU A 753 1.80 6.73 -24.30
N ILE A 754 1.06 7.82 -24.51
CA ILE A 754 0.00 7.90 -25.53
C ILE A 754 0.58 7.69 -26.93
N GLU A 755 1.70 8.35 -27.24
CA GLU A 755 2.39 8.18 -28.53
C GLU A 755 2.86 6.73 -28.73
N TYR A 756 3.49 6.13 -27.71
CA TYR A 756 3.96 4.74 -27.79
C TYR A 756 2.80 3.76 -27.93
N PHE A 757 1.71 3.99 -27.18
CA PHE A 757 0.50 3.19 -27.27
C PHE A 757 -0.15 3.29 -28.65
N TYR A 758 -0.21 4.49 -29.22
CA TYR A 758 -0.66 4.70 -30.59
C TYR A 758 0.19 3.91 -31.58
N PHE A 759 1.53 4.02 -31.53
CA PHE A 759 2.39 3.26 -32.44
C PHE A 759 2.26 1.75 -32.26
N LEU A 760 2.13 1.28 -31.01
CA LEU A 760 1.93 -0.13 -30.71
C LEU A 760 0.62 -0.66 -31.32
N THR A 761 -0.48 0.01 -31.05
CA THR A 761 -1.83 -0.39 -31.51
C THR A 761 -1.99 -0.23 -33.02
N ALA A 762 -1.53 0.88 -33.60
CA ALA A 762 -1.60 1.12 -35.03
C ALA A 762 -0.75 0.09 -35.81
N THR A 763 0.45 -0.24 -35.32
CA THR A 763 1.28 -1.29 -35.94
C THR A 763 0.62 -2.66 -35.84
N MET A 764 0.01 -3.00 -34.70
CA MET A 764 -0.75 -4.24 -34.53
C MET A 764 -1.97 -4.32 -35.46
N TYR A 765 -2.69 -3.21 -35.61
CA TYR A 765 -3.83 -3.10 -36.51
C TYR A 765 -3.41 -3.35 -37.96
N HIS A 766 -2.34 -2.69 -38.43
CA HIS A 766 -1.82 -2.91 -39.79
C HIS A 766 -1.24 -4.32 -39.99
N LEU A 767 -0.61 -4.91 -38.97
CA LEU A 767 -0.15 -6.31 -39.01
C LEU A 767 -1.29 -7.32 -39.12
N LYS A 768 -2.49 -6.99 -38.61
CA LYS A 768 -3.65 -7.88 -38.57
C LYS A 768 -4.59 -7.70 -39.76
N TYR A 769 -4.91 -6.46 -40.13
CA TYR A 769 -6.00 -6.13 -41.04
C TYR A 769 -5.56 -5.55 -42.38
N ASN A 770 -4.40 -4.89 -42.44
CA ASN A 770 -4.00 -4.11 -43.62
C ASN A 770 -2.56 -4.44 -44.07
N PHE A 771 -2.21 -5.72 -43.96
CA PHE A 771 -0.85 -6.20 -44.24
C PHE A 771 -0.70 -6.60 -45.70
N ASN A 772 0.30 -6.02 -46.39
CA ASN A 772 0.56 -6.18 -47.82
C ASN A 772 0.21 -7.60 -48.33
N PRO A 773 -0.77 -7.73 -49.25
CA PRO A 773 -1.25 -9.02 -49.74
C PRO A 773 -0.18 -9.83 -50.47
N ASN A 774 0.82 -9.16 -51.05
CA ASN A 774 1.88 -9.78 -51.87
C ASN A 774 2.96 -10.52 -51.05
N LEU A 775 2.91 -10.45 -49.72
CA LEU A 775 3.87 -11.12 -48.85
C LEU A 775 3.43 -12.53 -48.46
N SER A 776 4.36 -13.49 -48.53
CA SER A 776 4.11 -14.88 -48.11
C SER A 776 3.62 -14.98 -46.66
N LYS A 777 2.79 -15.98 -46.35
CA LYS A 777 2.30 -16.26 -44.97
C LYS A 777 3.45 -16.37 -43.96
N ARG A 778 4.57 -16.97 -44.37
CA ARG A 778 5.79 -17.10 -43.56
C ARG A 778 6.41 -15.74 -43.23
N THR A 779 6.45 -14.83 -44.20
CA THR A 779 6.95 -13.46 -43.99
C THR A 779 6.04 -12.67 -43.06
N LYS A 780 4.70 -12.78 -43.20
CA LYS A 780 3.74 -12.12 -42.29
C LYS A 780 3.92 -12.58 -40.85
N SER A 781 4.00 -13.90 -40.63
CA SER A 781 4.24 -14.49 -39.30
C SER A 781 5.56 -14.04 -38.68
N LEU A 782 6.64 -13.95 -39.47
CA LEU A 782 7.94 -13.49 -39.01
C LEU A 782 7.91 -12.02 -38.59
N GLN A 783 7.25 -11.14 -39.36
CA GLN A 783 7.10 -9.72 -39.03
C GLN A 783 6.27 -9.50 -37.76
N LYS A 784 5.22 -10.31 -37.56
CA LYS A 784 4.40 -10.29 -36.34
C LYS A 784 5.18 -10.76 -35.12
N SER A 785 5.87 -11.91 -35.22
CA SER A 785 6.72 -12.43 -34.14
C SER A 785 7.83 -11.43 -33.77
N PHE A 786 8.44 -10.78 -34.76
CA PHE A 786 9.49 -9.80 -34.53
C PHE A 786 8.97 -8.54 -33.84
N PHE A 787 7.78 -8.07 -34.23
CA PHE A 787 7.15 -6.93 -33.56
C PHE A 787 6.83 -7.22 -32.09
N TYR A 788 6.25 -8.40 -31.78
CA TYR A 788 6.04 -8.81 -30.40
C TYR A 788 7.34 -8.86 -29.58
N SER A 789 8.44 -9.31 -30.18
CA SER A 789 9.76 -9.28 -29.51
C SER A 789 10.21 -7.86 -29.19
N ILE A 790 10.03 -6.89 -30.09
CA ILE A 790 10.36 -5.48 -29.83
C ILE A 790 9.45 -4.91 -28.74
N SER A 791 8.15 -5.17 -28.79
CA SER A 791 7.19 -4.70 -27.77
C SER A 791 7.53 -5.26 -26.39
N LEU A 792 7.86 -6.55 -26.30
CA LEU A 792 8.28 -7.17 -25.03
C LEU A 792 9.61 -6.60 -24.52
N GLN A 793 10.57 -6.33 -25.42
CA GLN A 793 11.84 -5.71 -25.05
C GLN A 793 11.65 -4.33 -24.41
N ILE A 794 10.67 -3.56 -24.87
CA ILE A 794 10.37 -2.21 -24.35
C ILE A 794 9.52 -2.30 -23.08
N LEU A 795 8.54 -3.20 -23.03
CA LEU A 795 7.59 -3.30 -21.92
C LEU A 795 8.25 -3.78 -20.62
N ILE A 796 9.16 -4.77 -20.69
CA ILE A 796 9.77 -5.36 -19.49
C ILE A 796 10.52 -4.32 -18.63
N PRO A 797 11.41 -3.47 -19.19
CA PRO A 797 12.05 -2.41 -18.40
C PRO A 797 11.08 -1.34 -17.88
N ILE A 798 10.04 -1.00 -18.66
CA ILE A 798 9.03 0.00 -18.24
C ILE A 798 8.28 -0.49 -17.00
N CYS A 799 7.85 -1.76 -16.97
CA CYS A 799 7.14 -2.33 -15.82
C CYS A 799 7.90 -2.21 -14.50
N ILE A 800 9.24 -2.22 -14.56
CA ILE A 800 10.10 -2.14 -13.37
C ILE A 800 10.20 -0.71 -12.86
N ILE A 801 10.16 0.27 -13.75
CA ILE A 801 10.20 1.71 -13.40
C ILE A 801 8.84 2.17 -12.85
N CYS A 802 7.74 1.46 -13.12
CA CYS A 802 6.41 1.80 -12.62
C CYS A 802 6.33 1.86 -11.08
N VAL A 803 7.00 0.94 -10.38
CA VAL A 803 6.97 0.87 -8.91
C VAL A 803 7.71 2.06 -8.28
N PRO A 804 8.97 2.36 -8.65
CA PRO A 804 9.66 3.57 -8.21
C PRO A 804 8.88 4.86 -8.53
N TRP A 805 8.30 4.96 -9.73
CA TRP A 805 7.52 6.13 -10.10
C TRP A 805 6.27 6.29 -9.25
N GLY A 806 5.55 5.19 -8.98
CA GLY A 806 4.39 5.18 -8.09
C GLY A 806 4.74 5.61 -6.66
N TYR A 807 5.88 5.15 -6.13
CA TYR A 807 6.36 5.59 -4.81
C TYR A 807 6.72 7.08 -4.79
N ALA A 808 7.40 7.60 -5.82
CA ALA A 808 7.73 9.03 -5.91
C ALA A 808 6.46 9.90 -5.88
N VAL A 809 5.45 9.53 -6.68
CA VAL A 809 4.15 10.23 -6.72
C VAL A 809 3.44 10.13 -5.37
N TYR A 810 3.36 8.93 -4.79
CA TYR A 810 2.76 8.70 -3.46
C TYR A 810 3.43 9.54 -2.37
N SER A 811 4.77 9.56 -2.34
CA SER A 811 5.57 10.33 -1.40
C SER A 811 5.25 11.83 -1.53
N CYS A 812 5.26 12.37 -2.75
CA CYS A 812 4.93 13.77 -3.00
C CYS A 812 3.49 14.13 -2.62
N LEU A 813 2.50 13.32 -3.01
CA LEU A 813 1.08 13.60 -2.74
C LEU A 813 0.74 13.59 -1.25
N LEU A 814 1.31 12.64 -0.49
CA LEU A 814 1.05 12.48 0.94
C LEU A 814 2.06 13.20 1.83
N LYS A 815 3.01 13.94 1.24
CA LYS A 815 4.14 14.56 1.94
C LYS A 815 4.88 13.56 2.85
N TYR A 816 4.99 12.32 2.38
CA TYR A 816 5.58 11.22 3.15
C TYR A 816 7.06 11.05 2.81
N TYR A 817 7.94 11.30 3.79
CA TYR A 817 9.39 11.14 3.64
C TYR A 817 9.88 9.82 4.23
N ASN A 818 10.64 9.05 3.46
CA ASN A 818 11.38 7.91 3.97
C ASN A 818 12.64 7.67 3.13
N GLN A 819 13.82 7.89 3.73
CA GLN A 819 15.08 7.77 3.01
C GLN A 819 15.40 6.33 2.57
N ALA A 820 14.89 5.32 3.28
CA ALA A 820 15.00 3.91 2.87
C ALA A 820 14.40 3.71 1.49
N PHE A 821 13.14 4.11 1.36
CA PHE A 821 12.38 3.96 0.12
C PHE A 821 12.92 4.87 -0.98
N ASN A 822 13.42 6.07 -0.66
CA ASN A 822 14.12 6.93 -1.63
C ASN A 822 15.39 6.28 -2.18
N ASN A 823 16.18 5.61 -1.32
CA ASN A 823 17.37 4.88 -1.76
C ASN A 823 17.00 3.65 -2.61
N LEU A 824 15.97 2.89 -2.19
CA LEU A 824 15.45 1.76 -2.95
C LEU A 824 14.96 2.21 -4.34
N LEU A 825 14.23 3.32 -4.40
CA LEU A 825 13.79 3.95 -5.65
C LEU A 825 14.97 4.21 -6.59
N THR A 826 16.07 4.81 -6.11
CA THR A 826 17.23 5.08 -6.97
C THR A 826 17.89 3.78 -7.46
N MET A 827 17.97 2.77 -6.59
CA MET A 827 18.55 1.46 -6.94
C MET A 827 17.69 0.70 -7.95
N ASP A 828 16.37 0.70 -7.80
CA ASP A 828 15.41 0.09 -8.73
C ASP A 828 15.47 0.76 -10.11
N ILE A 829 15.57 2.10 -10.13
CA ILE A 829 15.80 2.85 -11.37
C ILE A 829 17.14 2.40 -11.98
N GLY A 830 18.20 2.21 -11.19
CA GLY A 830 19.48 1.68 -11.65
C GLY A 830 19.42 0.25 -12.23
N LEU A 831 18.40 -0.55 -11.95
CA LEU A 831 18.24 -1.90 -12.51
C LEU A 831 17.61 -1.91 -13.91
N HIS A 832 16.97 -0.82 -14.35
CA HIS A 832 16.31 -0.79 -15.66
C HIS A 832 17.30 -1.06 -16.81
N GLY A 833 18.53 -0.55 -16.70
CA GLY A 833 19.52 -0.60 -17.77
C GLY A 833 20.00 -2.02 -18.05
N ILE A 834 20.35 -2.78 -17.00
CA ILE A 834 20.70 -4.19 -17.16
C ILE A 834 19.51 -4.98 -17.71
N ILE A 835 18.30 -4.76 -17.20
CA ILE A 835 17.11 -5.52 -17.64
C ILE A 835 16.75 -5.21 -19.09
N SER A 836 16.94 -3.97 -19.54
CA SER A 836 16.82 -3.58 -20.95
C SER A 836 17.81 -4.35 -21.83
N SER A 837 19.09 -4.39 -21.45
CA SER A 837 20.13 -5.14 -22.17
C SER A 837 19.89 -6.65 -22.17
N LEU A 838 19.41 -7.21 -21.07
CA LEU A 838 19.05 -8.63 -21.00
C LEU A 838 17.83 -8.95 -21.86
N SER A 839 16.79 -8.12 -21.82
CA SER A 839 15.59 -8.28 -22.64
C SER A 839 15.97 -8.32 -24.13
N LEU A 840 16.86 -7.43 -24.56
CA LEU A 840 17.41 -7.47 -25.92
C LEU A 840 18.09 -8.82 -26.22
N LEU A 841 19.01 -9.26 -25.37
CA LEU A 841 19.82 -10.47 -25.61
C LEU A 841 18.99 -11.76 -25.59
N PHE A 842 18.00 -11.87 -24.70
CA PHE A 842 17.22 -13.09 -24.49
C PHE A 842 15.98 -13.20 -25.38
N ILE A 843 15.31 -12.10 -25.69
CA ILE A 843 14.07 -12.13 -26.48
C ILE A 843 14.40 -12.37 -27.95
N HIS A 844 15.40 -11.67 -28.49
CA HIS A 844 15.75 -11.75 -29.91
C HIS A 844 16.54 -13.02 -30.21
N LYS A 845 15.92 -13.89 -31.00
CA LYS A 845 16.49 -15.19 -31.39
C LYS A 845 17.93 -15.11 -31.93
N PRO A 846 18.32 -14.17 -32.82
CA PRO A 846 19.69 -14.10 -33.34
C PRO A 846 20.75 -13.82 -32.27
N TYR A 847 20.42 -13.00 -31.26
CA TYR A 847 21.33 -12.67 -30.17
C TYR A 847 21.42 -13.81 -29.17
N ARG A 848 20.28 -14.42 -28.83
CA ARG A 848 20.23 -15.62 -27.97
C ARG A 848 21.02 -16.78 -28.58
N GLU A 849 20.91 -17.02 -29.87
CA GLU A 849 21.70 -18.04 -30.57
C GLU A 849 23.21 -17.73 -30.53
N THR A 850 23.60 -16.46 -30.59
CA THR A 850 25.02 -16.07 -30.46
C THR A 850 25.56 -16.39 -29.07
N ILE A 851 24.76 -16.17 -28.01
CA ILE A 851 25.18 -16.38 -26.62
C ILE A 851 25.17 -17.87 -26.24
N PHE A 852 24.11 -18.60 -26.60
CA PHE A 852 23.87 -19.95 -26.08
C PHE A 852 24.23 -21.09 -27.03
N CYS A 853 24.36 -20.85 -28.34
CA CYS A 853 24.75 -21.91 -29.27
C CYS A 853 26.26 -21.88 -29.58
N LYS A 854 27.05 -22.66 -28.85
CA LYS A 854 28.34 -23.14 -29.37
C LYS A 854 28.06 -24.09 -30.55
N LYS A 855 28.40 -23.66 -31.77
CA LYS A 855 28.56 -24.44 -33.01
C LYS A 855 28.04 -25.89 -32.97
N THR A 856 26.74 -26.08 -33.20
CA THR A 856 26.19 -27.33 -33.78
C THR A 856 26.03 -27.21 -35.30
N LYS A 857 26.77 -26.32 -35.96
CA LYS A 857 26.82 -26.25 -37.43
C LYS A 857 27.81 -27.22 -38.08
N LYS A 858 28.78 -27.77 -37.33
CA LYS A 858 29.77 -28.68 -37.94
C LYS A 858 29.27 -30.11 -38.17
N VAL A 859 28.27 -30.60 -37.43
CA VAL A 859 27.78 -31.98 -37.59
C VAL A 859 26.77 -32.12 -38.73
N SER A 860 25.91 -31.11 -38.97
CA SER A 860 24.91 -31.17 -40.06
C SER A 860 25.52 -31.05 -41.45
N GLU A 861 26.61 -30.29 -41.60
CA GLU A 861 27.37 -30.20 -42.87
C GLU A 861 28.23 -31.44 -43.11
N LEU A 862 28.74 -32.11 -42.07
CA LEU A 862 29.43 -33.40 -42.19
C LEU A 862 28.47 -34.56 -42.50
N THR A 863 27.25 -34.56 -41.97
CA THR A 863 26.23 -35.57 -42.33
C THR A 863 25.62 -35.34 -43.70
N SER A 864 25.52 -34.10 -44.20
CA SER A 864 25.05 -33.86 -45.57
C SER A 864 26.12 -34.22 -46.61
N TYR A 865 27.41 -33.99 -46.33
CA TYR A 865 28.52 -34.45 -47.17
C TYR A 865 28.70 -35.98 -47.14
N ALA A 866 28.50 -36.62 -45.98
CA ALA A 866 28.55 -38.08 -45.88
C ALA A 866 27.33 -38.77 -46.53
N GLY A 867 26.13 -38.21 -46.38
CA GLY A 867 24.89 -38.74 -46.96
C GLY A 867 24.82 -38.59 -48.49
N SER A 868 25.30 -37.47 -49.04
CA SER A 868 25.37 -37.25 -50.49
C SER A 868 26.40 -38.16 -51.18
N ASN A 869 27.57 -38.40 -50.56
CA ASN A 869 28.56 -39.35 -51.09
C ASN A 869 28.10 -40.81 -50.98
N MET A 870 27.28 -41.16 -49.99
CA MET A 870 26.71 -42.52 -49.88
C MET A 870 25.61 -42.77 -50.92
N ILE A 871 24.77 -41.76 -51.21
CA ILE A 871 23.73 -41.85 -52.26
C ILE A 871 24.35 -41.87 -53.67
N PHE A 872 25.43 -41.12 -53.90
CA PHE A 872 26.15 -41.13 -55.18
C PHE A 872 26.90 -42.46 -55.44
N ARG A 873 27.49 -43.08 -54.40
CA ARG A 873 28.10 -44.41 -54.51
C ARG A 873 27.06 -45.54 -54.69
N LYS A 874 25.89 -45.45 -54.06
CA LYS A 874 24.82 -46.45 -54.20
C LYS A 874 24.19 -46.40 -55.59
N ASN A 875 24.00 -45.22 -56.17
CA ASN A 875 23.47 -45.07 -57.54
C ASN A 875 24.49 -45.49 -58.63
N ASN A 876 25.80 -45.31 -58.41
CA ASN A 876 26.83 -45.81 -59.34
C ASN A 876 27.10 -47.32 -59.27
N LEU A 877 26.82 -47.96 -58.13
CA LEU A 877 26.86 -49.43 -58.00
C LEU A 877 25.63 -50.09 -58.62
N ILE A 878 24.45 -49.46 -58.50
CA ILE A 878 23.22 -49.93 -59.14
C ILE A 878 23.28 -49.75 -60.67
N SER A 879 23.84 -48.64 -61.17
CA SER A 879 24.02 -48.44 -62.62
C SER A 879 25.06 -49.38 -63.24
N ARG A 880 26.13 -49.72 -62.51
CA ARG A 880 27.12 -50.74 -62.96
C ARG A 880 26.60 -52.17 -62.90
N HIS A 881 25.69 -52.50 -61.98
CA HIS A 881 25.04 -53.82 -61.97
C HIS A 881 24.00 -53.96 -63.08
N ILE A 882 23.30 -52.89 -63.46
CA ILE A 882 22.37 -52.91 -64.59
C ILE A 882 23.11 -52.99 -65.94
N SER A 883 24.31 -52.40 -66.06
CA SER A 883 25.12 -52.50 -67.30
C SER A 883 25.84 -53.83 -67.52
N ILE A 884 25.90 -54.72 -66.51
CA ILE A 884 26.49 -56.07 -66.64
C ILE A 884 25.39 -57.13 -66.86
N SER A 885 24.10 -56.78 -66.70
CA SER A 885 22.95 -57.64 -66.97
C SER A 885 22.36 -57.48 -68.39
N GLN A 886 22.93 -56.60 -69.23
CA GLN A 886 22.52 -56.39 -70.63
C GLN A 886 23.70 -56.54 -71.61
N LYS A 887 24.58 -57.51 -71.37
CA LYS A 887 25.48 -58.07 -72.38
C LYS A 887 25.38 -59.58 -72.38
#